data_AF-A0AAE6WPD6-F1
#
_entry.id   AF-A0AAE6WPD6-F1
#
_cell.length_a   1.000
_cell.length_b   1.000
_cell.length_c   1.000
_cell.angle_alpha   90.00
_cell.angle_beta   90.00
_cell.angle_gamma   90.00
#
_symmetry.space_group_name_H-M   'P 1'
#
loop_
_entity.id
_entity.type
_entity.pdbx_description
1 polymer ?
#
loop_
_entity_poly.entity_id
_entity_poly.type
_entity_poly.pdbx_seq_one_letter_code
_entity_poly.pdbx_strand_id
1 'polypeptide(L)'
;MEKIRWSLLFFSLIIISLQVVFIEMEQRTFEKFRKNVRDLPKRFKFVQEFIFKSLIGVIVFIIQIRMVCDSWVSSLGKILIRNIWISLILLPTIFITLFNFLGSLYINNIIGLTVNQFLLDIITITTNILGIALPISLTLYVFSYREQKTASASGIYSRNKSLIIFVILSILTILFGKTLVYVIKLDTISMNIDTTYPHSTRVMIWLIVAFFSVIYGIRMLIDTLRNVNVRWLINDLLKETDDVISNLLFAPTKKRRITTYPILHMYIESIYQLLTVSVEKNMNEVYEINYKKWEFMLSKLFEWPRLSYIDNTVRFEYLLKKDKVEFQGLYKTILRNHISLIKELSNYHKIEEAYKAINTFFVLKPRSKELNTEFLTCLQELAILMSGDKHIGLDPIYKGMEELAKDWDEKKGLVLVYKALLVNAVHQNDTKQIYNSTHSLSRCTEQEEFSLLQSDLQEATKRLQMVEGINSIPFNYIAPTGENEPKELQEFRLAVIFVLLQVTLKTIELGQYSSTGFLIKYIITNFDYILFNPVFNVFSENKAKNNLYLNKSEPYSKINVSFNFNKKTIEYCLNKLVILTYGQQKYIKENIIDFGFVPETYINTKHIDCSYLEHLFNAIEKVGDKYNLNFIENKVFWKEIQDVFTVKELV
;
A
#
# COMPACT_ATOMS: atom_id res chain seq x y z
N MET A 1 31.86 -28.88 7.64
CA MET A 1 32.39 -28.40 8.92
C MET A 1 33.05 -27.03 8.85
N GLU A 2 33.80 -26.68 7.80
CA GLU A 2 34.43 -25.35 7.68
C GLU A 2 33.44 -24.17 7.71
N LYS A 3 32.26 -24.29 7.08
CA LYS A 3 31.22 -23.24 7.15
C LYS A 3 30.67 -23.02 8.57
N ILE A 4 30.70 -24.04 9.43
CA ILE A 4 30.27 -23.95 10.84
C ILE A 4 31.37 -23.31 11.69
N ARG A 5 32.64 -23.62 11.38
CA ARG A 5 33.82 -23.03 12.01
C ARG A 5 33.95 -21.54 11.70
N TRP A 6 33.71 -21.14 10.45
CA TRP A 6 33.63 -19.73 10.05
C TRP A 6 32.43 -19.00 10.67
N SER A 7 31.28 -19.68 10.86
CA SER A 7 30.13 -19.06 11.53
C SER A 7 30.36 -18.86 13.03
N LEU A 8 31.07 -19.78 13.70
CA LEU A 8 31.43 -19.66 15.12
C LEU A 8 32.49 -18.57 15.35
N LEU A 9 33.48 -18.46 14.46
CA LEU A 9 34.46 -17.35 14.47
C LEU A 9 33.82 -16.00 14.20
N PHE A 10 32.83 -15.95 13.30
CA PHE A 10 32.03 -14.75 13.06
C PHE A 10 31.16 -14.41 14.29
N PHE A 11 30.66 -15.42 15.01
CA PHE A 11 29.92 -15.26 16.27
C PHE A 11 30.80 -14.70 17.39
N SER A 12 32.04 -15.20 17.54
CA SER A 12 32.99 -14.68 18.52
C SER A 12 33.41 -13.25 18.17
N LEU A 13 33.65 -12.93 16.90
CA LEU A 13 34.00 -11.58 16.45
C LEU A 13 32.84 -10.59 16.64
N ILE A 14 31.59 -11.00 16.40
CA ILE A 14 30.41 -10.17 16.67
C ILE A 14 30.24 -9.93 18.17
N ILE A 15 30.35 -10.97 19.00
CA ILE A 15 30.26 -10.86 20.46
C ILE A 15 31.37 -9.95 21.01
N ILE A 16 32.61 -10.10 20.54
CA ILE A 16 33.74 -9.26 20.96
C ILE A 16 33.55 -7.81 20.49
N SER A 17 33.15 -7.58 19.24
CA SER A 17 32.89 -6.23 18.73
C SER A 17 31.73 -5.54 19.46
N LEU A 18 30.68 -6.28 19.83
CA LEU A 18 29.56 -5.77 20.62
C LEU A 18 29.96 -5.52 22.07
N GLN A 19 30.80 -6.36 22.68
CA GLN A 19 31.35 -6.11 24.02
C GLN A 19 32.24 -4.86 24.02
N VAL A 20 33.07 -4.66 22.99
CA VAL A 20 33.89 -3.45 22.85
C VAL A 20 33.01 -2.21 22.67
N VAL A 21 31.95 -2.27 21.87
CA VAL A 21 30.99 -1.16 21.72
C VAL A 21 30.19 -0.92 23.01
N PHE A 22 29.85 -1.97 23.76
CA PHE A 22 29.16 -1.85 25.05
C PHE A 22 30.06 -1.19 26.09
N ILE A 23 31.34 -1.59 26.16
CA ILE A 23 32.37 -1.02 27.05
C ILE A 23 32.70 0.44 26.65
N GLU A 24 32.81 0.74 25.36
CA GLU A 24 33.10 2.08 24.87
C GLU A 24 31.89 3.02 25.05
N MET A 25 30.66 2.50 24.92
CA MET A 25 29.44 3.21 25.32
C MET A 25 29.40 3.45 26.82
N GLU A 26 29.74 2.47 27.65
CA GLU A 26 29.78 2.55 29.11
C GLU A 26 30.82 3.58 29.59
N GLN A 27 32.02 3.62 28.98
CA GLN A 27 33.06 4.60 29.29
C GLN A 27 32.67 6.03 28.89
N ARG A 28 32.17 6.25 27.66
CA ARG A 28 31.72 7.59 27.21
C ARG A 28 30.50 8.09 27.99
N THR A 29 29.63 7.19 28.46
CA THR A 29 28.47 7.56 29.28
C THR A 29 28.85 7.82 30.74
N PHE A 30 29.81 7.09 31.29
CA PHE A 30 30.35 7.35 32.63
C PHE A 30 31.07 8.72 32.70
N GLU A 31 31.81 9.10 31.65
CA GLU A 31 32.44 10.43 31.55
C GLU A 31 31.41 11.58 31.45
N LYS A 32 30.30 11.39 30.72
CA LYS A 32 29.20 12.36 30.67
C LYS A 32 28.43 12.45 31.98
N PHE A 33 28.25 11.33 32.69
CA PHE A 33 27.66 11.28 34.03
C PHE A 33 28.52 12.04 35.06
N ARG A 34 29.85 11.91 34.96
CA ARG A 34 30.81 12.63 35.81
C ARG A 34 30.83 14.16 35.56
N LYS A 35 30.51 14.62 34.35
CA LYS A 35 30.44 16.06 34.03
C LYS A 35 29.13 16.76 34.47
N ASN A 36 28.02 16.03 34.62
CA ASN A 36 26.70 16.61 34.91
C ASN A 36 26.30 16.61 36.41
N VAL A 37 27.28 16.73 37.31
CA VAL A 37 27.13 16.41 38.74
C VAL A 37 26.22 17.36 39.55
N ARG A 38 25.71 18.49 39.03
CA ARG A 38 24.97 19.48 39.86
C ARG A 38 23.44 19.54 39.74
N ASP A 39 22.78 18.90 38.78
CA ASP A 39 21.31 18.99 38.61
C ASP A 39 20.58 17.66 38.81
N LEU A 40 19.86 17.51 39.93
CA LEU A 40 19.05 16.33 40.28
C LEU A 40 17.96 15.95 39.24
N PRO A 41 17.19 16.89 38.64
CA PRO A 41 16.14 16.52 37.68
C PRO A 41 16.69 15.99 36.36
N LYS A 42 17.90 16.43 35.95
CA LYS A 42 18.59 15.91 34.75
C LYS A 42 19.12 14.49 34.98
N ARG A 43 19.47 14.11 36.21
CA ARG A 43 19.87 12.73 36.56
C ARG A 43 18.73 11.74 36.43
N PHE A 44 17.52 12.11 36.87
CA PHE A 44 16.37 11.20 36.82
C PHE A 44 15.97 10.90 35.37
N LYS A 45 15.93 11.93 34.51
CA LYS A 45 15.68 11.77 33.07
C LYS A 45 16.77 10.94 32.39
N PHE A 46 18.05 11.13 32.76
CA PHE A 46 19.16 10.36 32.22
C PHE A 46 19.16 8.88 32.65
N VAL A 47 18.84 8.58 33.91
CA VAL A 47 18.73 7.20 34.42
C VAL A 47 17.53 6.49 33.79
N GLN A 48 16.40 7.18 33.62
CA GLN A 48 15.25 6.64 32.88
C GLN A 48 15.63 6.32 31.42
N GLU A 49 16.32 7.24 30.72
CA GLU A 49 16.80 6.99 29.36
C GLU A 49 17.81 5.83 29.29
N PHE A 50 18.68 5.68 30.30
CA PHE A 50 19.66 4.59 30.36
C PHE A 50 19.01 3.23 30.58
N ILE A 51 18.12 3.12 31.58
CA ILE A 51 17.36 1.90 31.86
C ILE A 51 16.55 1.51 30.62
N PHE A 52 15.87 2.48 29.99
CA PHE A 52 15.06 2.23 28.80
C PHE A 52 15.91 1.78 27.59
N LYS A 53 17.07 2.39 27.36
CA LYS A 53 18.02 1.96 26.30
C LYS A 53 18.59 0.56 26.56
N SER A 54 18.90 0.24 27.80
CA SER A 54 19.38 -1.10 28.20
C SER A 54 18.30 -2.17 27.96
N LEU A 55 17.05 -1.88 28.36
CA LEU A 55 15.91 -2.79 28.19
C LEU A 55 15.61 -3.06 26.71
N ILE A 56 15.72 -2.04 25.85
CA ILE A 56 15.60 -2.19 24.39
C ILE A 56 16.78 -3.00 23.82
N GLY A 57 18.00 -2.78 24.32
CA GLY A 57 19.16 -3.60 23.94
C GLY A 57 18.93 -5.08 24.23
N VAL A 58 18.35 -5.41 25.39
CA VAL A 58 17.96 -6.79 25.76
C VAL A 58 16.86 -7.33 24.84
N ILE A 59 15.83 -6.54 24.53
CA ILE A 59 14.77 -6.97 23.60
C ILE A 59 15.33 -7.24 22.20
N VAL A 60 16.17 -6.35 21.67
CA VAL A 60 16.85 -6.54 20.38
C VAL A 60 17.74 -7.79 20.41
N PHE A 61 18.46 -8.03 21.52
CA PHE A 61 19.28 -9.22 21.71
C PHE A 61 18.44 -10.51 21.74
N ILE A 62 17.30 -10.53 22.44
CA ILE A 62 16.38 -11.68 22.46
C ILE A 62 15.81 -11.94 21.06
N ILE A 63 15.41 -10.89 20.34
CA ILE A 63 14.95 -11.01 18.95
C ILE A 63 16.05 -11.58 18.06
N GLN A 64 17.31 -11.13 18.21
CA GLN A 64 18.44 -11.65 17.46
C GLN A 64 18.75 -13.12 17.78
N ILE A 65 18.68 -13.54 19.05
CA ILE A 65 18.84 -14.95 19.44
C ILE A 65 17.74 -15.79 18.81
N ARG A 66 16.47 -15.40 18.96
CA ARG A 66 15.32 -16.08 18.34
C ARG A 66 15.53 -16.22 16.83
N MET A 67 15.94 -15.13 16.17
CA MET A 67 16.27 -15.08 14.75
C MET A 67 17.39 -16.05 14.34
N VAL A 68 18.43 -16.24 15.16
CA VAL A 68 19.52 -17.18 14.90
C VAL A 68 19.03 -18.62 15.07
N CYS A 69 18.27 -18.90 16.14
CA CYS A 69 17.65 -20.20 16.37
C CYS A 69 16.71 -20.61 15.23
N ASP A 70 15.84 -19.71 14.79
CA ASP A 70 14.94 -19.95 13.65
C ASP A 70 15.72 -20.22 12.35
N SER A 71 16.84 -19.52 12.13
CA SER A 71 17.73 -19.74 10.98
C SER A 71 18.40 -21.12 11.04
N TRP A 72 18.81 -21.56 12.24
CA TRP A 72 19.36 -22.89 12.47
C TRP A 72 18.33 -23.98 12.21
N VAL A 73 17.14 -23.86 12.79
CA VAL A 73 16.02 -24.81 12.57
C VAL A 73 15.63 -24.85 11.10
N SER A 74 15.56 -23.70 10.42
CA SER A 74 15.27 -23.65 8.98
C SER A 74 16.38 -24.26 8.13
N SER A 75 17.64 -24.04 8.48
CA SER A 75 18.79 -24.59 7.75
C SER A 75 18.92 -26.09 7.94
N LEU A 76 18.73 -26.58 9.18
CA LEU A 76 18.62 -28.01 9.48
C LEU A 76 17.45 -28.62 8.73
N GLY A 77 16.27 -27.99 8.78
CA GLY A 77 15.09 -28.43 8.02
C GLY A 77 15.34 -28.50 6.52
N LYS A 78 15.99 -27.49 5.91
CA LYS A 78 16.33 -27.49 4.48
C LYS A 78 17.33 -28.59 4.11
N ILE A 79 18.31 -28.86 4.97
CA ILE A 79 19.28 -29.95 4.76
C ILE A 79 18.58 -31.31 4.87
N LEU A 80 17.71 -31.47 5.86
CA LEU A 80 16.91 -32.69 6.07
C LEU A 80 15.91 -32.94 4.94
N ILE A 81 15.25 -31.90 4.42
CA ILE A 81 14.27 -31.97 3.32
C ILE A 81 14.97 -32.21 1.98
N ARG A 82 16.06 -31.49 1.69
CA ARG A 82 16.78 -31.62 0.42
C ARG A 82 17.38 -33.01 0.23
N ASN A 83 17.77 -33.64 1.34
CA ASN A 83 18.40 -34.96 1.34
C ASN A 83 17.58 -35.95 2.19
N ILE A 84 16.26 -36.03 1.98
CA ILE A 84 15.33 -36.90 2.72
C ILE A 84 15.83 -38.34 2.86
N TRP A 85 16.41 -38.90 1.80
CA TRP A 85 16.94 -40.27 1.82
C TRP A 85 18.17 -40.44 2.71
N ILE A 86 19.06 -39.45 2.69
CA ILE A 86 20.28 -39.43 3.51
C ILE A 86 19.90 -39.18 4.97
N SER A 87 18.92 -38.30 5.24
CA SER A 87 18.44 -38.05 6.60
C SER A 87 17.70 -39.25 7.18
N LEU A 88 16.90 -39.97 6.39
CA LEU A 88 16.24 -41.22 6.80
C LEU A 88 17.22 -42.34 7.19
N ILE A 89 18.46 -42.33 6.70
CA ILE A 89 19.49 -43.32 7.02
C ILE A 89 20.42 -42.81 8.14
N LEU A 90 20.83 -41.53 8.10
CA LEU A 90 21.74 -40.94 9.09
C LEU A 90 21.08 -40.65 10.44
N LEU A 91 19.80 -40.27 10.47
CA LEU A 91 19.10 -40.04 11.75
C LEU A 91 19.04 -41.34 12.55
N PRO A 92 18.54 -42.48 12.03
CA PRO A 92 18.52 -43.72 12.79
C PRO A 92 19.90 -44.21 13.20
N THR A 93 20.93 -44.06 12.37
CA THR A 93 22.29 -44.54 12.67
C THR A 93 23.00 -43.67 13.72
N ILE A 94 23.02 -42.35 13.56
CA ILE A 94 23.53 -41.41 14.60
C ILE A 94 22.75 -41.62 15.91
N PHE A 95 21.47 -41.90 15.81
CA PHE A 95 20.60 -42.07 16.96
C PHE A 95 20.76 -43.43 17.64
N ILE A 96 20.97 -44.54 16.92
CA ILE A 96 21.34 -45.84 17.49
C ILE A 96 22.69 -45.72 18.22
N THR A 97 23.66 -44.98 17.65
CA THR A 97 24.94 -44.73 18.33
C THR A 97 24.76 -43.89 19.60
N LEU A 98 23.90 -42.86 19.57
CA LEU A 98 23.55 -42.07 20.75
C LEU A 98 22.76 -42.87 21.79
N PHE A 99 21.86 -43.75 21.37
CA PHE A 99 21.06 -44.64 22.22
C PHE A 99 21.94 -45.63 22.97
N ASN A 100 22.91 -46.25 22.28
CA ASN A 100 23.87 -47.16 22.89
C ASN A 100 24.83 -46.42 23.83
N PHE A 101 25.27 -45.21 23.45
CA PHE A 101 26.12 -44.37 24.28
C PHE A 101 25.39 -43.88 25.55
N LEU A 102 24.20 -43.30 25.42
CA LEU A 102 23.42 -42.81 26.57
C LEU A 102 22.89 -43.94 27.46
N GLY A 103 22.55 -45.08 26.87
CA GLY A 103 22.17 -46.29 27.61
C GLY A 103 23.33 -46.92 28.40
N SER A 104 24.58 -46.58 28.09
CA SER A 104 25.76 -46.98 28.87
C SER A 104 26.05 -46.06 30.06
N LEU A 105 25.42 -44.88 30.13
CA LEU A 105 25.52 -43.98 31.27
C LEU A 105 24.58 -44.49 32.37
N TYR A 106 25.16 -45.14 33.38
CA TYR A 106 24.46 -45.55 34.60
C TYR A 106 24.06 -44.31 35.42
N ILE A 107 22.94 -43.67 35.06
CA ILE A 107 22.32 -42.66 35.90
C ILE A 107 21.54 -43.42 36.98
N ASN A 108 22.20 -43.69 38.10
CA ASN A 108 21.58 -44.34 39.24
C ASN A 108 20.41 -43.50 39.79
N ASN A 109 19.26 -44.17 39.97
CA ASN A 109 18.19 -43.86 40.94
C ASN A 109 17.70 -42.41 41.04
N ILE A 110 17.27 -41.77 39.94
CA ILE A 110 16.45 -40.55 40.07
C ILE A 110 14.95 -40.88 40.19
N ILE A 111 14.49 -42.00 39.62
CA ILE A 111 13.09 -42.44 39.71
C ILE A 111 13.08 -43.97 39.74
N GLY A 112 12.52 -44.57 40.80
CA GLY A 112 12.41 -46.03 41.00
C GLY A 112 11.42 -46.70 40.04
N LEU A 113 11.60 -46.53 38.73
CA LEU A 113 10.79 -47.15 37.70
C LEU A 113 11.17 -48.62 37.57
N THR A 114 10.29 -49.50 38.05
CA THR A 114 10.42 -50.94 37.80
C THR A 114 9.87 -51.27 36.41
N VAL A 115 10.72 -51.86 35.56
CA VAL A 115 10.35 -52.35 34.23
C VAL A 115 9.50 -53.61 34.39
N ASN A 116 8.18 -53.42 34.47
CA ASN A 116 7.20 -54.50 34.61
C ASN A 116 6.47 -54.76 33.27
N GLN A 117 5.80 -55.90 33.15
CA GLN A 117 4.99 -56.27 31.98
C GLN A 117 3.99 -55.16 31.60
N PHE A 118 3.37 -54.52 32.60
CA PHE A 118 2.48 -53.38 32.43
C PHE A 118 3.12 -52.20 31.68
N LEU A 119 4.40 -51.89 31.94
CA LEU A 119 5.13 -50.81 31.29
C LEU A 119 5.47 -51.17 29.83
N LEU A 120 5.81 -52.45 29.57
CA LEU A 120 5.97 -52.95 28.21
C LEU A 120 4.66 -52.89 27.41
N ASP A 121 3.54 -53.23 28.05
CA ASP A 121 2.22 -53.12 27.43
C ASP A 121 1.89 -51.65 27.10
N ILE A 122 2.18 -50.70 27.99
CA ILE A 122 2.06 -49.26 27.71
C ILE A 122 2.92 -48.83 26.50
N ILE A 123 4.16 -49.30 26.41
CA ILE A 123 5.05 -48.97 25.29
C ILE A 123 4.47 -49.52 23.98
N THR A 124 4.02 -50.77 23.98
CA THR A 124 3.43 -51.39 22.77
C THR A 124 2.13 -50.71 22.35
N ILE A 125 1.23 -50.39 23.29
CA ILE A 125 -0.01 -49.65 23.03
C ILE A 125 0.32 -48.25 22.46
N THR A 126 1.21 -47.51 23.10
CA THR A 126 1.59 -46.15 22.67
C THR A 126 2.21 -46.16 21.28
N THR A 127 3.12 -47.09 21.00
CA THR A 127 3.74 -47.21 19.67
C THR A 127 2.73 -47.60 18.59
N ASN A 128 1.77 -48.46 18.90
CA ASN A 128 0.68 -48.82 17.98
C ASN A 128 -0.24 -47.62 17.72
N ILE A 129 -0.62 -46.86 18.75
CA ILE A 129 -1.43 -45.65 18.61
C ILE A 129 -0.71 -44.62 17.73
N LEU A 130 0.58 -44.36 17.97
CA LEU A 130 1.37 -43.46 17.11
C LEU A 130 1.49 -43.98 15.68
N GLY A 131 1.60 -45.31 15.51
CA GLY A 131 1.61 -45.97 14.21
C GLY A 131 0.32 -45.74 13.41
N ILE A 132 -0.83 -45.60 14.07
CA ILE A 132 -2.12 -45.26 13.44
C ILE A 132 -2.26 -43.74 13.27
N ALA A 133 -1.86 -42.96 14.28
CA ALA A 133 -2.00 -41.51 14.28
C ALA A 133 -1.14 -40.85 13.19
N LEU A 134 0.05 -41.39 12.88
CA LEU A 134 0.95 -40.83 11.87
C LEU A 134 0.31 -40.81 10.47
N PRO A 135 -0.22 -41.94 9.92
CA PRO A 135 -0.98 -41.92 8.67
C PRO A 135 -2.17 -40.95 8.67
N ILE A 136 -2.97 -40.93 9.75
CA ILE A 136 -4.14 -40.04 9.86
C ILE A 136 -3.72 -38.57 9.87
N SER A 137 -2.62 -38.24 10.55
CA SER A 137 -2.09 -36.87 10.58
C SER A 137 -1.66 -36.40 9.19
N LEU A 138 -1.08 -37.30 8.39
CA LEU A 138 -0.67 -36.97 7.02
C LEU A 138 -1.88 -36.77 6.11
N THR A 139 -2.93 -37.60 6.23
CA THR A 139 -4.16 -37.42 5.45
C THR A 139 -4.89 -36.15 5.81
N LEU A 140 -5.03 -35.83 7.10
CA LEU A 140 -5.59 -34.55 7.57
C LEU A 140 -4.80 -33.36 7.01
N TYR A 141 -3.47 -33.44 7.04
CA TYR A 141 -2.63 -32.39 6.45
C TYR A 141 -2.85 -32.22 4.95
N VAL A 142 -2.92 -33.31 4.18
CA VAL A 142 -3.18 -33.24 2.73
C VAL A 142 -4.56 -32.65 2.44
N PHE A 143 -5.57 -33.01 3.24
CA PHE A 143 -6.91 -32.43 3.12
C PHE A 143 -6.91 -30.93 3.44
N SER A 144 -6.36 -30.54 4.59
CA SER A 144 -6.24 -29.13 4.97
C SER A 144 -5.41 -28.33 3.96
N TYR A 145 -4.35 -28.91 3.41
CA TYR A 145 -3.52 -28.28 2.37
C TYR A 145 -4.33 -28.06 1.08
N ARG A 146 -5.18 -29.00 0.69
CA ARG A 146 -6.05 -28.86 -0.48
C ARG A 146 -7.08 -27.74 -0.27
N GLU A 147 -7.72 -27.68 0.89
CA GLU A 147 -8.66 -26.61 1.25
C GLU A 147 -7.98 -25.24 1.38
N GLN A 148 -6.72 -25.20 1.82
CA GLN A 148 -5.94 -23.95 1.83
C GLN A 148 -5.50 -23.54 0.42
N LYS A 149 -5.26 -24.50 -0.48
CA LYS A 149 -4.90 -24.24 -1.87
C LYS A 149 -6.08 -23.66 -2.65
N THR A 150 -7.30 -24.09 -2.37
CA THR A 150 -8.51 -23.46 -2.94
C THR A 150 -8.71 -22.03 -2.42
N ALA A 151 -8.19 -21.70 -1.24
CA ALA A 151 -8.14 -20.34 -0.68
C ALA A 151 -6.78 -19.62 -0.90
N SER A 152 -5.91 -20.12 -1.79
CA SER A 152 -4.60 -19.57 -2.15
C SER A 152 -3.58 -19.38 -1.00
N ALA A 153 -3.83 -19.89 0.20
CA ALA A 153 -2.93 -19.80 1.37
C ALA A 153 -1.85 -20.91 1.44
N SER A 154 -1.82 -21.81 0.46
CA SER A 154 -1.03 -23.07 0.51
C SER A 154 0.50 -22.87 0.59
N GLY A 155 1.05 -21.76 0.08
CA GLY A 155 2.49 -21.47 0.15
C GLY A 155 2.98 -21.21 1.58
N ILE A 156 2.13 -20.62 2.41
CA ILE A 156 2.46 -20.09 3.74
C ILE A 156 2.55 -21.22 4.78
N TYR A 157 1.62 -22.18 4.72
CA TYR A 157 1.50 -23.26 5.69
C TYR A 157 2.11 -24.60 5.25
N SER A 158 2.75 -24.62 4.08
CA SER A 158 3.64 -25.72 3.64
C SER A 158 4.75 -26.04 4.66
N ARG A 159 4.97 -25.15 5.64
CA ARG A 159 5.89 -25.30 6.77
C ARG A 159 5.16 -25.42 8.11
N ASN A 160 4.15 -26.28 8.22
CA ASN A 160 3.61 -26.62 9.54
C ASN A 160 4.70 -27.28 10.40
N LYS A 161 5.45 -26.46 11.16
CA LYS A 161 6.58 -26.89 12.00
C LYS A 161 6.13 -27.97 12.98
N SER A 162 4.91 -27.86 13.52
CA SER A 162 4.32 -28.82 14.44
C SER A 162 4.16 -30.21 13.79
N LEU A 163 3.71 -30.27 12.54
CA LEU A 163 3.61 -31.53 11.80
C LEU A 163 4.98 -32.17 11.55
N ILE A 164 5.96 -31.39 11.08
CA ILE A 164 7.30 -31.92 10.79
C ILE A 164 7.92 -32.49 12.07
N ILE A 165 7.83 -31.75 13.18
CA ILE A 165 8.33 -32.19 14.48
C ILE A 165 7.58 -33.43 14.96
N PHE A 166 6.25 -33.47 14.81
CA PHE A 166 5.44 -34.64 15.16
C PHE A 166 5.84 -35.89 14.36
N VAL A 167 6.02 -35.78 13.04
CA VAL A 167 6.43 -36.89 12.18
C VAL A 167 7.82 -37.41 12.60
N ILE A 168 8.77 -36.52 12.85
CA ILE A 168 10.11 -36.92 13.31
C ILE A 168 10.02 -37.62 14.67
N LEU A 169 9.36 -37.02 15.65
CA LEU A 169 9.26 -37.57 17.01
C LEU A 169 8.48 -38.89 17.05
N SER A 170 7.41 -39.02 16.28
CA SER A 170 6.61 -40.25 16.22
C SER A 170 7.39 -41.41 15.58
N ILE A 171 8.13 -41.16 14.49
CA ILE A 171 9.02 -42.18 13.90
C ILE A 171 10.07 -42.62 14.92
N LEU A 172 10.72 -41.66 15.60
CA LEU A 172 11.71 -41.98 16.64
C LEU A 172 11.10 -42.77 17.80
N THR A 173 9.89 -42.40 18.25
CA THR A 173 9.18 -43.08 19.35
C THR A 173 8.80 -44.52 18.97
N ILE A 174 8.34 -44.74 17.73
CA ILE A 174 7.97 -46.06 17.22
C ILE A 174 9.21 -46.95 17.09
N LEU A 175 10.30 -46.42 16.51
CA LEU A 175 11.56 -47.15 16.39
C LEU A 175 12.10 -47.52 17.76
N PHE A 176 12.16 -46.57 18.70
CA PHE A 176 12.68 -46.80 20.05
C PHE A 176 11.83 -47.79 20.83
N GLY A 177 10.50 -47.65 20.79
CA GLY A 177 9.64 -48.54 21.54
C GLY A 177 9.74 -49.98 21.04
N LYS A 178 9.83 -50.20 19.71
CA LYS A 178 10.01 -51.54 19.14
C LYS A 178 11.38 -52.14 19.48
N THR A 179 12.46 -51.37 19.38
CA THR A 179 13.80 -51.85 19.76
C THR A 179 13.92 -52.14 21.25
N LEU A 180 13.31 -51.30 22.09
CA LEU A 180 13.33 -51.44 23.55
C LEU A 180 12.55 -52.69 23.98
N VAL A 181 11.36 -52.94 23.42
CA VAL A 181 10.60 -54.17 23.66
C VAL A 181 11.37 -55.40 23.18
N TYR A 182 12.05 -55.33 22.04
CA TYR A 182 12.84 -56.45 21.52
C TYR A 182 14.04 -56.78 22.42
N VAL A 183 14.81 -55.77 22.83
CA VAL A 183 15.98 -55.95 23.71
C VAL A 183 15.56 -56.47 25.09
N ILE A 184 14.50 -55.91 25.69
CA ILE A 184 14.01 -56.37 27.00
C ILE A 184 13.49 -57.81 26.89
N LYS A 185 12.78 -58.18 25.81
CA LYS A 185 12.32 -59.56 25.60
C LYS A 185 13.47 -60.54 25.43
N LEU A 186 14.51 -60.20 24.67
CA LEU A 186 15.71 -61.02 24.54
C LEU A 186 16.40 -61.25 25.88
N ASP A 187 16.56 -60.20 26.67
CA ASP A 187 17.21 -60.28 27.97
C ASP A 187 16.37 -61.13 28.97
N THR A 188 15.04 -61.00 28.96
CA THR A 188 14.14 -61.81 29.80
C THR A 188 14.11 -63.31 29.44
N ILE A 189 14.42 -63.68 28.19
CA ILE A 189 14.54 -65.08 27.79
C ILE A 189 15.87 -65.69 28.28
N SER A 190 16.90 -64.85 28.48
CA SER A 190 18.25 -65.28 28.82
C SER A 190 18.53 -65.43 30.32
N MET A 191 17.81 -64.72 31.21
CA MET A 191 17.99 -64.81 32.65
C MET A 191 16.69 -64.56 33.42
N ASN A 192 16.35 -65.48 34.34
CA ASN A 192 15.36 -65.26 35.39
C ASN A 192 16.00 -64.41 36.49
N ILE A 193 15.34 -63.29 36.81
CA ILE A 193 15.50 -62.43 38.00
C ILE A 193 16.48 -61.23 37.83
N ASP A 194 15.91 -60.03 37.98
CA ASP A 194 16.51 -58.69 38.18
C ASP A 194 17.19 -57.95 37.01
N THR A 195 16.55 -57.89 35.84
CA THR A 195 16.98 -57.04 34.69
C THR A 195 16.40 -55.61 34.70
N THR A 196 15.89 -55.15 35.85
CA THR A 196 15.14 -53.89 35.98
C THR A 196 16.02 -52.63 35.84
N TYR A 197 17.28 -52.70 36.25
CA TYR A 197 18.17 -51.55 36.36
C TYR A 197 18.83 -51.06 35.05
N PRO A 198 19.37 -51.92 34.15
CA PRO A 198 20.12 -51.45 32.98
C PRO A 198 19.24 -50.79 31.90
N HIS A 199 17.92 -51.01 31.91
CA HIS A 199 17.01 -50.47 30.90
C HIS A 199 16.21 -49.25 31.37
N SER A 200 16.34 -48.86 32.64
CA SER A 200 15.60 -47.74 33.26
C SER A 200 15.87 -46.39 32.55
N THR A 201 17.13 -46.11 32.20
CA THR A 201 17.54 -44.90 31.47
C THR A 201 16.97 -44.88 30.05
N ARG A 202 16.92 -46.04 29.38
CA ARG A 202 16.35 -46.20 28.03
C ARG A 202 14.85 -45.97 28.03
N VAL A 203 14.15 -46.49 29.03
CA VAL A 203 12.72 -46.26 29.24
C VAL A 203 12.45 -44.78 29.52
N MET A 204 13.28 -44.11 30.32
CA MET A 204 13.13 -42.68 30.61
C MET A 204 13.28 -41.81 29.35
N ILE A 205 14.30 -42.08 28.53
CA ILE A 205 14.49 -41.39 27.25
C ILE A 205 13.29 -41.63 26.33
N TRP A 206 12.81 -42.87 26.23
CA TRP A 206 11.62 -43.18 25.44
C TRP A 206 10.39 -42.43 25.93
N LEU A 207 10.15 -42.39 27.25
CA LEU A 207 9.03 -41.64 27.85
C LEU A 207 9.09 -40.15 27.53
N ILE A 208 10.27 -39.52 27.60
CA ILE A 208 10.46 -38.11 27.25
C ILE A 208 10.12 -37.88 25.78
N VAL A 209 10.65 -38.71 24.88
CA VAL A 209 10.41 -38.57 23.43
C VAL A 209 8.93 -38.84 23.09
N ALA A 210 8.31 -39.85 23.72
CA ALA A 210 6.90 -40.17 23.57
C ALA A 210 6.00 -39.01 24.06
N PHE A 211 6.32 -38.42 25.21
CA PHE A 211 5.61 -37.27 25.76
C PHE A 211 5.63 -36.08 24.81
N PHE A 212 6.82 -35.72 24.29
CA PHE A 212 6.92 -34.67 23.28
C PHE A 212 6.19 -35.04 21.99
N SER A 213 6.25 -36.29 21.53
CA SER A 213 5.51 -36.76 20.35
C SER A 213 4.00 -36.55 20.52
N VAL A 214 3.43 -36.86 21.69
CA VAL A 214 2.00 -36.64 21.96
C VAL A 214 1.66 -35.15 21.99
N ILE A 215 2.45 -34.32 22.67
CA ILE A 215 2.25 -32.86 22.71
C ILE A 215 2.23 -32.26 21.30
N TYR A 216 3.25 -32.60 20.48
CA TYR A 216 3.32 -32.09 19.11
C TYR A 216 2.22 -32.66 18.22
N GLY A 217 1.73 -33.87 18.49
CA GLY A 217 0.56 -34.44 17.81
C GLY A 217 -0.71 -33.66 18.08
N ILE A 218 -0.99 -33.36 19.36
CA ILE A 218 -2.15 -32.52 19.74
C ILE A 218 -2.02 -31.12 19.14
N ARG A 219 -0.84 -30.51 19.23
CA ARG A 219 -0.58 -29.18 18.66
C ARG A 219 -0.77 -29.17 17.13
N MET A 220 -0.28 -30.19 16.44
CA MET A 220 -0.47 -30.35 15.01
C MET A 220 -1.95 -30.45 14.65
N LEU A 221 -2.76 -31.21 15.38
CA LEU A 221 -4.21 -31.29 15.16
C LEU A 221 -4.87 -29.92 15.32
N ILE A 222 -4.58 -29.22 16.43
CA ILE A 222 -5.09 -27.87 16.68
C ILE A 222 -4.70 -26.92 15.54
N ASP A 223 -3.43 -26.95 15.12
CA ASP A 223 -2.92 -26.10 14.04
C ASP A 223 -3.64 -26.43 12.72
N THR A 224 -3.82 -27.71 12.37
CA THR A 224 -4.55 -28.09 11.13
C THR A 224 -6.01 -27.64 11.13
N LEU A 225 -6.73 -27.78 12.25
CA LEU A 225 -8.12 -27.33 12.38
C LEU A 225 -8.24 -25.81 12.30
N ARG A 226 -7.32 -25.08 12.96
CA ARG A 226 -7.28 -23.61 12.89
C ARG A 226 -7.02 -23.13 11.47
N ASN A 227 -6.13 -23.80 10.73
CA ASN A 227 -5.76 -23.40 9.38
C ASN A 227 -6.85 -23.69 8.33
N VAL A 228 -7.90 -24.44 8.65
CA VAL A 228 -9.08 -24.62 7.78
C VAL A 228 -10.06 -23.45 7.92
N ASN A 229 -10.11 -22.82 9.08
CA ASN A 229 -11.04 -21.72 9.33
C ASN A 229 -10.42 -20.36 8.95
N VAL A 230 -11.01 -19.71 7.95
CA VAL A 230 -10.58 -18.42 7.39
C VAL A 230 -10.35 -17.35 8.47
N ARG A 231 -11.21 -17.31 9.51
CA ARG A 231 -11.10 -16.33 10.60
C ARG A 231 -9.77 -16.42 11.33
N TRP A 232 -9.36 -17.64 11.67
CA TRP A 232 -8.11 -17.89 12.39
C TRP A 232 -6.91 -17.76 11.46
N LEU A 233 -7.05 -18.23 10.23
CA LEU A 233 -6.01 -18.18 9.21
C LEU A 233 -5.55 -16.75 8.91
N ILE A 234 -6.48 -15.81 8.67
CA ILE A 234 -6.13 -14.40 8.43
C ILE A 234 -5.45 -13.79 9.67
N ASN A 235 -5.99 -14.07 10.86
CA ASN A 235 -5.45 -13.51 12.09
C ASN A 235 -4.04 -14.01 12.41
N ASP A 236 -3.75 -15.29 12.15
CA ASP A 236 -2.40 -15.84 12.32
C ASP A 236 -1.45 -15.27 11.26
N LEU A 237 -1.91 -15.12 10.01
CA LEU A 237 -1.12 -14.50 8.95
C LEU A 237 -0.79 -13.04 9.24
N LEU A 238 -1.72 -12.27 9.81
CA LEU A 238 -1.47 -10.89 10.25
C LEU A 238 -0.39 -10.83 11.32
N LYS A 239 -0.40 -11.73 12.30
CA LYS A 239 0.63 -11.82 13.34
C LYS A 239 2.00 -12.17 12.76
N GLU A 240 2.04 -13.19 11.89
CA GLU A 240 3.28 -13.59 11.21
C GLU A 240 3.82 -12.46 10.32
N THR A 241 2.95 -11.66 9.70
CA THR A 241 3.33 -10.49 8.92
C THR A 241 3.95 -9.40 9.79
N ASP A 242 3.37 -9.09 10.95
CA ASP A 242 3.94 -8.11 11.90
C ASP A 242 5.30 -8.58 12.45
N ASP A 243 5.44 -9.88 12.74
CA ASP A 243 6.71 -10.51 13.13
C ASP A 243 7.75 -10.38 11.99
N VAL A 244 7.36 -10.61 10.73
CA VAL A 244 8.24 -10.47 9.56
C VAL A 244 8.65 -9.01 9.33
N ILE A 245 7.74 -8.05 9.45
CA ILE A 245 8.04 -6.61 9.35
C ILE A 245 9.03 -6.21 10.45
N SER A 246 8.76 -6.62 11.70
CA SER A 246 9.66 -6.39 12.83
C SER A 246 11.03 -7.01 12.57
N ASN A 247 11.07 -8.23 12.04
CA ASN A 247 12.31 -8.89 11.68
C ASN A 247 13.08 -8.12 10.60
N LEU A 248 12.39 -7.54 9.63
CA LEU A 248 12.97 -6.76 8.55
C LEU A 248 13.59 -5.45 9.07
N LEU A 249 12.91 -4.78 10.01
CA LEU A 249 13.39 -3.56 10.68
C LEU A 249 14.65 -3.78 11.53
N PHE A 250 14.83 -4.96 12.12
CA PHE A 250 15.95 -5.24 13.05
C PHE A 250 16.96 -6.26 12.51
N ALA A 251 16.82 -6.70 11.25
CA ALA A 251 17.74 -7.65 10.65
C ALA A 251 19.16 -7.07 10.50
N PRO A 252 20.19 -7.77 11.02
CA PRO A 252 21.56 -7.25 11.08
C PRO A 252 22.24 -7.17 9.70
N THR A 253 21.81 -7.97 8.72
CA THR A 253 22.48 -8.07 7.41
C THR A 253 21.54 -7.76 6.25
N LYS A 254 22.07 -7.07 5.23
CA LYS A 254 21.34 -6.76 3.98
C LYS A 254 20.83 -8.01 3.29
N LYS A 255 21.67 -9.05 3.20
CA LYS A 255 21.31 -10.35 2.60
C LYS A 255 20.07 -10.95 3.25
N ARG A 256 19.96 -10.87 4.58
CA ARG A 256 18.79 -11.38 5.31
C ARG A 256 17.54 -10.56 4.99
N ARG A 257 17.63 -9.23 4.96
CA ARG A 257 16.50 -8.36 4.58
C ARG A 257 15.99 -8.67 3.18
N ILE A 258 16.89 -8.74 2.19
CA ILE A 258 16.53 -9.10 0.80
C ILE A 258 15.83 -10.46 0.74
N THR A 259 16.31 -11.48 1.47
CA THR A 259 15.64 -12.79 1.48
C THR A 259 14.28 -12.81 2.20
N THR A 260 14.00 -11.80 3.04
CA THR A 260 12.74 -11.68 3.77
C THR A 260 11.65 -11.02 2.93
N TYR A 261 11.99 -10.09 2.04
CA TYR A 261 11.01 -9.40 1.20
C TYR A 261 10.08 -10.33 0.41
N PRO A 262 10.56 -11.39 -0.29
CA PRO A 262 9.68 -12.32 -1.00
C PRO A 262 8.67 -13.02 -0.09
N ILE A 263 9.03 -13.29 1.18
CA ILE A 263 8.11 -13.88 2.16
C ILE A 263 7.03 -12.87 2.53
N LEU A 264 7.43 -11.61 2.73
CA LEU A 264 6.49 -10.53 3.05
C LEU A 264 5.52 -10.25 1.89
N HIS A 265 6.00 -10.26 0.64
CA HIS A 265 5.15 -10.16 -0.55
C HIS A 265 4.06 -11.25 -0.56
N MET A 266 4.46 -12.50 -0.36
CA MET A 266 3.54 -13.65 -0.32
C MET A 266 2.51 -13.50 0.80
N TYR A 267 2.93 -13.07 1.99
CA TYR A 267 2.02 -12.92 3.13
C TYR A 267 0.99 -11.82 2.89
N ILE A 268 1.41 -10.66 2.37
CA ILE A 268 0.50 -9.57 2.04
C ILE A 268 -0.49 -10.00 0.96
N GLU A 269 -0.03 -10.63 -0.11
CA GLU A 269 -0.89 -11.13 -1.18
C GLU A 269 -1.95 -12.11 -0.65
N SER A 270 -1.54 -13.06 0.19
CA SER A 270 -2.48 -14.00 0.80
C SER A 270 -3.45 -13.35 1.79
N ILE A 271 -3.06 -12.29 2.52
CA ILE A 271 -4.01 -11.52 3.35
C ILE A 271 -5.12 -10.95 2.48
N TYR A 272 -4.77 -10.29 1.38
CA TYR A 272 -5.76 -9.72 0.46
C TYR A 272 -6.64 -10.80 -0.17
N GLN A 273 -6.06 -11.91 -0.63
CA GLN A 273 -6.83 -13.04 -1.19
C GLN A 273 -7.81 -13.63 -0.17
N LEU A 274 -7.40 -13.81 1.09
CA LEU A 274 -8.28 -14.35 2.12
C LEU A 274 -9.37 -13.34 2.53
N LEU A 275 -9.08 -12.04 2.51
CA LEU A 275 -10.10 -11.00 2.67
C LEU A 275 -11.12 -11.07 1.54
N THR A 276 -10.69 -11.21 0.28
CA THR A 276 -11.59 -11.45 -0.86
C THR A 276 -12.44 -12.70 -0.63
N VAL A 277 -11.85 -13.85 -0.32
CA VAL A 277 -12.58 -15.10 -0.03
C VAL A 277 -13.61 -14.92 1.09
N SER A 278 -13.30 -14.12 2.11
CA SER A 278 -14.26 -13.84 3.19
C SER A 278 -15.48 -13.06 2.70
N VAL A 279 -15.30 -12.16 1.73
CA VAL A 279 -16.39 -11.43 1.06
C VAL A 279 -17.18 -12.35 0.14
N GLU A 280 -16.50 -13.16 -0.69
CA GLU A 280 -17.12 -14.13 -1.60
C GLU A 280 -18.05 -15.10 -0.86
N LYS A 281 -17.61 -15.57 0.32
CA LYS A 281 -18.36 -16.50 1.17
C LYS A 281 -19.36 -15.80 2.11
N ASN A 282 -19.61 -14.49 1.93
CA ASN A 282 -20.51 -13.68 2.76
C ASN A 282 -20.19 -13.71 4.27
N MET A 283 -18.91 -13.83 4.63
CA MET A 283 -18.43 -13.80 6.01
C MET A 283 -18.11 -12.36 6.45
N ASN A 284 -19.10 -11.45 6.40
CA ASN A 284 -18.90 -10.01 6.60
C ASN A 284 -18.20 -9.68 7.94
N GLU A 285 -18.63 -10.29 9.05
CA GLU A 285 -18.00 -10.07 10.37
C GLU A 285 -16.51 -10.46 10.37
N VAL A 286 -16.16 -11.55 9.67
CA VAL A 286 -14.79 -12.02 9.55
C VAL A 286 -13.96 -11.05 8.71
N TYR A 287 -14.55 -10.51 7.64
CA TYR A 287 -13.93 -9.46 6.84
C TYR A 287 -13.67 -8.22 7.69
N GLU A 288 -14.69 -7.64 8.32
CA GLU A 288 -14.57 -6.36 9.03
C GLU A 288 -13.52 -6.39 10.15
N ILE A 289 -13.55 -7.43 10.99
CA ILE A 289 -12.61 -7.57 12.11
C ILE A 289 -11.17 -7.69 11.61
N ASN A 290 -10.95 -8.47 10.55
CA ASN A 290 -9.60 -8.71 10.04
C ASN A 290 -9.11 -7.56 9.15
N TYR A 291 -9.98 -6.92 8.39
CA TYR A 291 -9.66 -5.73 7.60
C TYR A 291 -9.22 -4.58 8.51
N LYS A 292 -9.91 -4.34 9.63
CA LYS A 292 -9.50 -3.33 10.62
C LYS A 292 -8.11 -3.61 11.22
N LYS A 293 -7.77 -4.88 11.45
CA LYS A 293 -6.41 -5.25 11.90
C LYS A 293 -5.36 -5.03 10.81
N TRP A 294 -5.71 -5.32 9.56
CA TRP A 294 -4.85 -5.08 8.41
C TRP A 294 -4.60 -3.59 8.19
N GLU A 295 -5.66 -2.77 8.22
CA GLU A 295 -5.60 -1.31 8.19
C GLU A 295 -4.68 -0.75 9.29
N PHE A 296 -4.85 -1.23 10.52
CA PHE A 296 -3.97 -0.86 11.63
C PHE A 296 -2.50 -1.26 11.43
N MET A 297 -2.23 -2.37 10.74
CA MET A 297 -0.86 -2.77 10.43
C MET A 297 -0.26 -1.93 9.31
N LEU A 298 -1.06 -1.55 8.32
CA LEU A 298 -0.67 -0.60 7.28
C LEU A 298 -0.34 0.77 7.91
N SER A 299 -1.21 1.32 8.75
CA SER A 299 -0.93 2.60 9.42
C SER A 299 0.34 2.53 10.28
N LYS A 300 0.56 1.42 11.00
CA LYS A 300 1.84 1.18 11.69
C LYS A 300 3.05 1.24 10.75
N LEU A 301 2.97 0.67 9.56
CA LEU A 301 4.08 0.67 8.60
C LEU A 301 4.35 2.08 8.05
N PHE A 302 3.32 2.86 7.76
CA PHE A 302 3.42 4.15 7.08
C PHE A 302 3.49 5.39 8.00
N GLU A 303 3.03 5.30 9.24
CA GLU A 303 2.93 6.45 10.15
C GLU A 303 3.79 6.30 11.39
N TRP A 304 3.98 5.07 11.90
CA TRP A 304 4.59 4.90 13.21
C TRP A 304 6.12 4.89 13.15
N PRO A 305 6.79 5.48 14.15
CA PRO A 305 8.24 5.40 14.26
C PRO A 305 8.69 3.96 14.50
N ARG A 306 9.92 3.67 14.06
CA ARG A 306 10.56 2.37 14.32
C ARG A 306 10.77 2.14 15.82
N LEU A 307 11.25 3.17 16.53
CA LEU A 307 11.42 3.19 17.99
C LEU A 307 11.05 4.58 18.51
N SER A 308 9.84 4.74 19.06
CA SER A 308 9.22 6.02 19.44
C SER A 308 10.04 6.97 20.33
N TYR A 309 11.08 6.47 21.01
CA TYR A 309 11.92 7.26 21.92
C TYR A 309 13.41 7.29 21.52
N ILE A 310 13.83 6.52 20.52
CA ILE A 310 15.25 6.37 20.14
C ILE A 310 15.46 6.72 18.68
N ASP A 311 14.58 6.21 17.82
CA ASP A 311 14.66 6.35 16.37
C ASP A 311 13.26 6.69 15.85
N ASN A 312 13.00 7.99 15.77
CA ASN A 312 11.73 8.54 15.30
C ASN A 312 11.57 8.42 13.78
N THR A 313 12.52 7.80 13.07
CA THR A 313 12.33 7.50 11.66
C THR A 313 11.12 6.61 11.49
N VAL A 314 10.24 7.00 10.57
CA VAL A 314 9.05 6.20 10.27
C VAL A 314 9.50 4.88 9.66
N ARG A 315 8.82 3.78 10.00
CA ARG A 315 9.21 2.43 9.54
C ARG A 315 9.39 2.37 8.03
N PHE A 316 8.46 2.94 7.25
CA PHE A 316 8.58 2.97 5.79
C PHE A 316 9.83 3.75 5.33
N GLU A 317 10.15 4.91 5.93
CA GLU A 317 11.30 5.75 5.54
C GLU A 317 12.61 5.01 5.80
N TYR A 318 12.69 4.31 6.93
CA TYR A 318 13.83 3.47 7.27
C TYR A 318 14.05 2.38 6.21
N LEU A 319 12.99 1.68 5.83
CA LEU A 319 13.06 0.60 4.83
C LEU A 319 13.39 1.12 3.44
N LEU A 320 12.78 2.23 3.02
CA LEU A 320 13.07 2.87 1.75
C LEU A 320 14.55 3.31 1.67
N LYS A 321 15.09 3.90 2.75
CA LYS A 321 16.49 4.32 2.82
C LYS A 321 17.47 3.15 2.78
N LYS A 322 17.13 2.01 3.39
CA LYS A 322 18.03 0.85 3.50
C LYS A 322 17.96 -0.09 2.29
N ASP A 323 16.76 -0.36 1.79
CA ASP A 323 16.48 -1.38 0.79
C ASP A 323 15.52 -0.86 -0.30
N LYS A 324 15.85 0.29 -0.89
CA LYS A 324 15.04 1.04 -1.86
C LYS A 324 14.30 0.18 -2.88
N VAL A 325 15.02 -0.64 -3.65
CA VAL A 325 14.45 -1.44 -4.75
C VAL A 325 13.42 -2.45 -4.24
N GLU A 326 13.76 -3.19 -3.18
CA GLU A 326 12.88 -4.23 -2.64
C GLU A 326 11.64 -3.61 -1.97
N PHE A 327 11.82 -2.49 -1.25
CA PHE A 327 10.70 -1.79 -0.64
C PHE A 327 9.77 -1.14 -1.67
N GLN A 328 10.31 -0.58 -2.77
CA GLN A 328 9.50 -0.10 -3.88
C GLN A 328 8.65 -1.22 -4.50
N GLY A 329 9.24 -2.41 -4.68
CA GLY A 329 8.50 -3.60 -5.10
C GLY A 329 7.36 -3.94 -4.12
N LEU A 330 7.66 -3.97 -2.83
CA LEU A 330 6.67 -4.26 -1.79
C LEU A 330 5.53 -3.24 -1.78
N TYR A 331 5.85 -1.95 -1.85
CA TYR A 331 4.88 -0.87 -1.90
C TYR A 331 3.91 -1.02 -3.07
N LYS A 332 4.45 -1.32 -4.25
CA LYS A 332 3.66 -1.63 -5.44
C LYS A 332 2.73 -2.82 -5.25
N THR A 333 3.20 -3.89 -4.60
CA THR A 333 2.37 -5.06 -4.30
C THR A 333 1.23 -4.71 -3.34
N ILE A 334 1.49 -3.90 -2.30
CA ILE A 334 0.44 -3.43 -1.38
C ILE A 334 -0.63 -2.66 -2.15
N LEU A 335 -0.24 -1.65 -2.94
CA LEU A 335 -1.19 -0.82 -3.69
C LEU A 335 -2.02 -1.63 -4.68
N ARG A 336 -1.39 -2.51 -5.47
CA ARG A 336 -2.09 -3.33 -6.47
C ARG A 336 -3.08 -4.31 -5.85
N ASN A 337 -2.68 -4.99 -4.78
CA ASN A 337 -3.57 -5.91 -4.10
C ASN A 337 -4.72 -5.16 -3.41
N HIS A 338 -4.48 -3.95 -2.93
CA HIS A 338 -5.52 -3.11 -2.36
C HIS A 338 -6.54 -2.63 -3.40
N ILE A 339 -6.10 -2.22 -4.59
CA ILE A 339 -6.99 -1.90 -5.71
C ILE A 339 -7.80 -3.13 -6.13
N SER A 340 -7.17 -4.30 -6.17
CA SER A 340 -7.86 -5.55 -6.45
C SER A 340 -8.95 -5.83 -5.42
N LEU A 341 -8.68 -5.59 -4.13
CA LEU A 341 -9.68 -5.74 -3.07
C LEU A 341 -10.86 -4.78 -3.26
N ILE A 342 -10.60 -3.50 -3.55
CA ILE A 342 -11.67 -2.51 -3.82
C ILE A 342 -12.55 -2.97 -4.98
N LYS A 343 -11.93 -3.44 -6.07
CA LYS A 343 -12.65 -3.98 -7.23
C LYS A 343 -13.55 -5.15 -6.84
N GLU A 344 -13.04 -6.12 -6.08
CA GLU A 344 -13.84 -7.27 -5.67
C GLU A 344 -14.97 -6.88 -4.72
N LEU A 345 -14.73 -5.98 -3.76
CA LEU A 345 -15.79 -5.47 -2.89
C LEU A 345 -16.92 -4.84 -3.69
N SER A 346 -16.58 -4.10 -4.76
CA SER A 346 -17.57 -3.52 -5.66
C SER A 346 -18.34 -4.58 -6.45
N ASN A 347 -17.64 -5.58 -7.02
CA ASN A 347 -18.27 -6.70 -7.73
C ASN A 347 -19.28 -7.46 -6.84
N TYR A 348 -18.97 -7.61 -5.55
CA TYR A 348 -19.83 -8.24 -4.55
C TYR A 348 -20.84 -7.29 -3.90
N HIS A 349 -21.00 -6.06 -4.42
CA HIS A 349 -21.95 -5.06 -3.94
C HIS A 349 -21.76 -4.68 -2.45
N LYS A 350 -20.53 -4.78 -1.93
CA LYS A 350 -20.15 -4.37 -0.55
C LYS A 350 -19.73 -2.91 -0.54
N ILE A 351 -20.72 -2.03 -0.73
CA ILE A 351 -20.49 -0.60 -0.97
C ILE A 351 -19.77 0.04 0.22
N GLU A 352 -20.28 -0.09 1.44
CA GLU A 352 -19.69 0.55 2.62
C GLU A 352 -18.23 0.12 2.86
N GLU A 353 -17.95 -1.18 2.71
CA GLU A 353 -16.62 -1.74 2.85
C GLU A 353 -15.67 -1.25 1.75
N ALA A 354 -16.17 -1.08 0.53
CA ALA A 354 -15.40 -0.52 -0.57
C ALA A 354 -15.07 0.96 -0.33
N TYR A 355 -16.01 1.76 0.19
CA TYR A 355 -15.75 3.14 0.59
C TYR A 355 -14.68 3.23 1.68
N LYS A 356 -14.76 2.36 2.71
CA LYS A 356 -13.71 2.27 3.75
C LYS A 356 -12.36 1.91 3.13
N ALA A 357 -12.32 0.97 2.18
CA ALA A 357 -11.09 0.57 1.49
C ALA A 357 -10.52 1.69 0.63
N ILE A 358 -11.35 2.44 -0.11
CA ILE A 358 -10.91 3.62 -0.87
C ILE A 358 -10.28 4.65 0.07
N ASN A 359 -10.89 4.93 1.22
CA ASN A 359 -10.31 5.85 2.20
C ASN A 359 -8.95 5.34 2.72
N THR A 360 -8.84 4.04 3.01
CA THR A 360 -7.55 3.42 3.38
C THR A 360 -6.49 3.59 2.29
N PHE A 361 -6.85 3.48 1.01
CA PHE A 361 -5.92 3.71 -0.10
C PHE A 361 -5.28 5.10 -0.05
N PHE A 362 -6.07 6.15 0.21
CA PHE A 362 -5.57 7.52 0.31
C PHE A 362 -4.66 7.73 1.52
N VAL A 363 -4.87 6.99 2.62
CA VAL A 363 -3.96 6.97 3.78
C VAL A 363 -2.58 6.37 3.43
N LEU A 364 -2.49 5.51 2.39
CA LEU A 364 -1.22 4.96 1.89
C LEU A 364 -0.38 5.94 1.07
N LYS A 365 -0.77 7.23 1.03
CA LYS A 365 0.04 8.33 0.47
C LYS A 365 1.48 8.26 1.01
N PRO A 366 2.50 8.17 0.15
CA PRO A 366 3.87 8.19 0.61
C PRO A 366 4.30 9.63 0.95
N ARG A 367 5.16 9.79 1.97
CA ARG A 367 5.80 11.09 2.24
C ARG A 367 7.06 11.33 1.39
N SER A 368 7.57 10.28 0.74
CA SER A 368 8.76 10.35 -0.11
C SER A 368 8.37 10.56 -1.58
N LYS A 369 8.97 11.59 -2.21
CA LYS A 369 8.82 11.88 -3.65
C LYS A 369 9.14 10.70 -4.55
N GLU A 370 10.02 9.79 -4.11
CA GLU A 370 10.43 8.61 -4.88
C GLU A 370 9.29 7.61 -5.12
N LEU A 371 8.27 7.60 -4.26
CA LEU A 371 7.13 6.68 -4.33
C LEU A 371 5.87 7.32 -4.93
N ASN A 372 5.86 8.65 -5.08
CA ASN A 372 4.70 9.39 -5.59
C ASN A 372 4.29 8.93 -6.99
N THR A 373 5.26 8.61 -7.84
CA THR A 373 5.00 8.13 -9.21
C THR A 373 4.22 6.82 -9.23
N GLU A 374 4.62 5.85 -8.40
CA GLU A 374 3.95 4.55 -8.32
C GLU A 374 2.57 4.70 -7.66
N PHE A 375 2.45 5.52 -6.62
CA PHE A 375 1.16 5.84 -5.99
C PHE A 375 0.18 6.47 -6.99
N LEU A 376 0.61 7.51 -7.73
CA LEU A 376 -0.23 8.18 -8.72
C LEU A 376 -0.60 7.27 -9.89
N THR A 377 0.29 6.36 -10.29
CA THR A 377 -0.03 5.33 -11.30
C THR A 377 -1.15 4.41 -10.80
N CYS A 378 -1.05 3.93 -9.57
CA CYS A 378 -2.09 3.12 -8.95
C CYS A 378 -3.38 3.91 -8.71
N LEU A 379 -3.31 5.20 -8.34
CA LEU A 379 -4.48 6.07 -8.22
C LEU A 379 -5.19 6.25 -9.56
N GLN A 380 -4.46 6.44 -10.66
CA GLN A 380 -5.04 6.50 -11.99
C GLN A 380 -5.71 5.17 -12.38
N GLU A 381 -5.06 4.04 -12.13
CA GLU A 381 -5.65 2.71 -12.37
C GLU A 381 -6.95 2.54 -11.57
N LEU A 382 -6.95 2.88 -10.29
CA LEU A 382 -8.12 2.83 -9.41
C LEU A 382 -9.25 3.74 -9.94
N ALA A 383 -8.92 4.99 -10.29
CA ALA A 383 -9.90 5.95 -10.78
C ALA A 383 -10.54 5.48 -12.10
N ILE A 384 -9.76 4.93 -13.03
CA ILE A 384 -10.29 4.35 -14.27
C ILE A 384 -11.19 3.15 -13.97
N LEU A 385 -10.79 2.25 -13.07
CA LEU A 385 -11.62 1.10 -12.68
C LEU A 385 -12.97 1.55 -12.09
N MET A 386 -12.96 2.52 -11.18
CA MET A 386 -14.18 3.04 -10.55
C MET A 386 -15.04 3.87 -11.50
N SER A 387 -14.46 4.46 -12.56
CA SER A 387 -15.25 5.15 -13.60
C SER A 387 -16.19 4.20 -14.35
N GLY A 388 -15.82 2.93 -14.51
CA GLY A 388 -16.67 1.91 -15.12
C GLY A 388 -17.70 1.30 -14.15
N ASP A 389 -17.63 1.63 -12.87
CA ASP A 389 -18.44 1.03 -11.82
C ASP A 389 -19.73 1.83 -11.58
N LYS A 390 -20.88 1.16 -11.67
CA LYS A 390 -22.19 1.81 -11.52
C LYS A 390 -22.63 1.96 -10.06
N HIS A 391 -22.01 1.26 -9.12
CA HIS A 391 -22.45 1.21 -7.72
C HIS A 391 -21.68 2.21 -6.85
N ILE A 392 -20.36 2.19 -6.94
CA ILE A 392 -19.51 3.10 -6.16
C ILE A 392 -19.32 4.43 -6.89
N GLY A 393 -19.01 4.35 -8.20
CA GLY A 393 -18.67 5.51 -9.01
C GLY A 393 -17.39 6.23 -8.57
N LEU A 394 -17.23 7.47 -9.03
CA LEU A 394 -16.02 8.27 -8.82
C LEU A 394 -16.06 9.21 -7.60
N ASP A 395 -17.22 9.41 -7.00
CA ASP A 395 -17.40 10.37 -5.89
C ASP A 395 -16.42 10.19 -4.71
N PRO A 396 -16.16 8.97 -4.19
CA PRO A 396 -15.16 8.79 -3.13
C PRO A 396 -13.73 9.06 -3.63
N ILE A 397 -13.44 8.80 -4.91
CA ILE A 397 -12.14 9.08 -5.51
C ILE A 397 -11.93 10.59 -5.65
N TYR A 398 -12.95 11.32 -6.10
CA TYR A 398 -12.90 12.78 -6.19
C TYR A 398 -12.64 13.42 -4.83
N LYS A 399 -13.36 13.00 -3.78
CA LYS A 399 -13.12 13.50 -2.41
C LYS A 399 -11.69 13.25 -1.95
N GLY A 400 -11.18 12.04 -2.14
CA GLY A 400 -9.79 11.73 -1.80
C GLY A 400 -8.79 12.57 -2.59
N MET A 401 -9.00 12.76 -3.90
CA MET A 401 -8.14 13.61 -4.74
C MET A 401 -8.19 15.08 -4.33
N GLU A 402 -9.36 15.60 -3.95
CA GLU A 402 -9.56 16.95 -3.41
C GLU A 402 -8.79 17.15 -2.10
N GLU A 403 -8.88 16.18 -1.17
CA GLU A 403 -8.11 16.19 0.08
C GLU A 403 -6.60 16.08 -0.18
N LEU A 404 -6.18 15.22 -1.11
CA LEU A 404 -4.78 15.10 -1.50
C LEU A 404 -4.25 16.46 -2.02
N ALA A 405 -5.03 17.20 -2.80
CA ALA A 405 -4.60 18.46 -3.40
C ALA A 405 -4.26 19.56 -2.38
N LYS A 406 -4.80 19.49 -1.16
CA LYS A 406 -4.53 20.45 -0.08
C LYS A 406 -3.08 20.37 0.40
N ASP A 407 -2.58 19.16 0.61
CA ASP A 407 -1.30 18.89 1.29
C ASP A 407 -0.25 18.21 0.39
N TRP A 408 -0.38 18.31 -0.94
CA TRP A 408 0.50 17.60 -1.88
C TRP A 408 1.30 18.55 -2.75
N ASP A 409 2.61 18.62 -2.48
CA ASP A 409 3.57 19.46 -3.21
C ASP A 409 3.57 19.21 -4.73
N GLU A 410 3.35 17.97 -5.18
CA GLU A 410 3.33 17.57 -6.59
C GLU A 410 1.93 17.58 -7.24
N LYS A 411 1.22 18.71 -7.17
CA LYS A 411 -0.13 18.88 -7.78
C LYS A 411 -0.18 18.54 -9.27
N LYS A 412 0.95 18.66 -9.99
CA LYS A 412 1.08 18.29 -11.42
C LYS A 412 0.75 16.83 -11.71
N GLY A 413 1.11 15.91 -10.80
CA GLY A 413 0.79 14.50 -10.94
C GLY A 413 -0.73 14.23 -10.87
N LEU A 414 -1.42 14.98 -10.01
CA LEU A 414 -2.88 14.90 -9.87
C LEU A 414 -3.60 15.39 -11.15
N VAL A 415 -3.11 16.47 -11.78
CA VAL A 415 -3.63 16.93 -13.08
C VAL A 415 -3.58 15.81 -14.13
N LEU A 416 -2.53 14.99 -14.15
CA LEU A 416 -2.41 13.88 -15.10
C LEU A 416 -3.44 12.78 -14.83
N VAL A 417 -3.77 12.51 -13.56
CA VAL A 417 -4.84 11.58 -13.20
C VAL A 417 -6.20 12.10 -13.68
N TYR A 418 -6.53 13.37 -13.42
CA TYR A 418 -7.76 13.98 -13.95
C TYR A 418 -7.79 14.02 -15.48
N LYS A 419 -6.66 14.31 -16.12
CA LYS A 419 -6.55 14.26 -17.59
C LYS A 419 -6.91 12.88 -18.11
N ALA A 420 -6.45 11.80 -17.47
CA ALA A 420 -6.80 10.44 -17.87
C ALA A 420 -8.31 10.15 -17.72
N LEU A 421 -8.92 10.61 -16.62
CA LEU A 421 -10.38 10.50 -16.43
C LEU A 421 -11.17 11.26 -17.49
N LEU A 422 -10.76 12.49 -17.80
CA LEU A 422 -11.40 13.34 -18.81
C LEU A 422 -11.24 12.75 -20.22
N VAL A 423 -10.07 12.21 -20.57
CA VAL A 423 -9.87 11.48 -21.84
C VAL A 423 -10.83 10.29 -21.93
N ASN A 424 -10.94 9.49 -20.87
CA ASN A 424 -11.85 8.35 -20.83
C ASN A 424 -13.33 8.80 -20.98
N ALA A 425 -13.74 9.83 -20.23
CA ALA A 425 -15.10 10.36 -20.28
C ALA A 425 -15.48 10.89 -21.68
N VAL A 426 -14.57 11.60 -22.34
CA VAL A 426 -14.75 12.08 -23.72
C VAL A 426 -14.90 10.92 -24.70
N HIS A 427 -14.08 9.87 -24.58
CA HIS A 427 -14.22 8.69 -25.44
C HIS A 427 -15.53 7.93 -25.22
N GLN A 428 -16.04 7.91 -23.99
CA GLN A 428 -17.33 7.30 -23.65
C GLN A 428 -18.54 8.20 -23.91
N ASN A 429 -18.32 9.46 -24.31
CA ASN A 429 -19.37 10.49 -24.43
C ASN A 429 -20.17 10.70 -23.12
N ASP A 430 -19.52 10.53 -21.97
CA ASP A 430 -20.13 10.74 -20.66
C ASP A 430 -20.01 12.20 -20.22
N THR A 431 -21.01 13.01 -20.57
CA THR A 431 -21.07 14.43 -20.19
C THR A 431 -21.12 14.62 -18.67
N LYS A 432 -21.74 13.68 -17.92
CA LYS A 432 -21.84 13.78 -16.45
C LYS A 432 -20.46 13.57 -15.81
N GLN A 433 -19.69 12.61 -16.31
CA GLN A 433 -18.32 12.40 -15.84
C GLN A 433 -17.41 13.59 -16.21
N ILE A 434 -17.53 14.16 -17.41
CA ILE A 434 -16.81 15.39 -17.79
C ILE A 434 -17.13 16.52 -16.81
N TYR A 435 -18.41 16.73 -16.52
CA TYR A 435 -18.88 17.72 -15.55
C TYR A 435 -18.25 17.49 -14.17
N ASN A 436 -18.43 16.30 -13.59
CA ASN A 436 -17.95 15.98 -12.24
C ASN A 436 -16.42 16.08 -12.13
N SER A 437 -15.68 15.55 -13.11
CA SER A 437 -14.21 15.61 -13.15
C SER A 437 -13.71 17.05 -13.21
N THR A 438 -14.37 17.89 -14.01
CA THR A 438 -14.00 19.30 -14.21
C THR A 438 -14.24 20.10 -12.92
N HIS A 439 -15.39 19.92 -12.28
CA HIS A 439 -15.69 20.57 -11.01
C HIS A 439 -14.76 20.12 -9.88
N SER A 440 -14.49 18.81 -9.76
CA SER A 440 -13.56 18.29 -8.75
C SER A 440 -12.15 18.84 -8.96
N LEU A 441 -11.67 18.89 -10.21
CA LEU A 441 -10.37 19.47 -10.55
C LEU A 441 -10.29 20.96 -10.17
N SER A 442 -11.37 21.72 -10.31
CA SER A 442 -11.40 23.14 -9.90
C SER A 442 -11.37 23.32 -8.40
N ARG A 443 -12.04 22.46 -7.62
CA ARG A 443 -11.93 22.49 -6.15
C ARG A 443 -10.49 22.27 -5.69
N CYS A 444 -9.69 21.48 -6.41
CA CYS A 444 -8.25 21.37 -6.14
C CYS A 444 -7.46 22.67 -6.39
N THR A 445 -8.03 23.65 -7.10
CA THR A 445 -7.43 24.97 -7.37
C THR A 445 -7.84 26.04 -6.37
N GLU A 446 -8.82 25.76 -5.50
CA GLU A 446 -9.32 26.67 -4.47
C GLU A 446 -8.57 26.40 -3.15
N GLN A 447 -7.87 27.40 -2.59
CA GLN A 447 -7.26 27.26 -1.26
C GLN A 447 -8.23 27.74 -0.17
N GLU A 448 -8.49 26.88 0.83
CA GLU A 448 -9.27 27.22 2.03
C GLU A 448 -8.66 28.40 2.83
N GLU A 449 -7.32 28.57 2.83
CA GLU A 449 -6.65 29.69 3.51
C GLU A 449 -7.06 31.06 2.97
N PHE A 450 -7.34 31.18 1.67
CA PHE A 450 -7.79 32.44 1.07
C PHE A 450 -9.25 32.75 1.47
N SER A 451 -10.09 31.71 1.62
CA SER A 451 -11.48 31.85 2.06
C SER A 451 -11.61 32.27 3.54
N LEU A 452 -10.69 31.82 4.41
CA LEU A 452 -10.63 32.24 5.82
C LEU A 452 -10.10 33.66 5.99
N LEU A 453 -9.06 34.03 5.22
CA LEU A 453 -8.58 35.42 5.19
C LEU A 453 -9.67 36.37 4.67
N GLN A 454 -10.50 35.89 3.74
CA GLN A 454 -11.62 36.62 3.17
C GLN A 454 -12.81 36.75 4.14
N SER A 455 -13.08 35.73 4.97
CA SER A 455 -14.09 35.84 6.04
C SER A 455 -13.63 36.79 7.16
N ASP A 456 -12.35 36.78 7.51
CA ASP A 456 -11.78 37.69 8.51
C ASP A 456 -11.74 39.14 7.99
N LEU A 457 -11.41 39.34 6.71
CA LEU A 457 -11.54 40.64 6.04
C LEU A 457 -13.00 41.09 5.96
N GLN A 458 -13.95 40.19 5.68
CA GLN A 458 -15.39 40.52 5.68
C GLN A 458 -15.87 40.99 7.04
N GLU A 459 -15.42 40.34 8.12
CA GLU A 459 -15.78 40.73 9.47
C GLU A 459 -15.13 42.05 9.88
N ALA A 460 -13.85 42.27 9.52
CA ALA A 460 -13.16 43.53 9.73
C ALA A 460 -13.79 44.69 8.93
N THR A 461 -14.20 44.44 7.69
CA THR A 461 -14.84 45.45 6.82
C THR A 461 -16.26 45.77 7.29
N LYS A 462 -17.03 44.79 7.76
CA LYS A 462 -18.32 45.02 8.42
C LYS A 462 -18.17 45.86 9.69
N ARG A 463 -17.13 45.62 10.49
CA ARG A 463 -16.85 46.42 11.69
C ARG A 463 -16.50 47.87 11.33
N LEU A 464 -15.74 48.11 10.26
CA LEU A 464 -15.44 49.47 9.78
C LEU A 464 -16.67 50.19 9.19
N GLN A 465 -17.52 49.48 8.45
CA GLN A 465 -18.78 50.04 7.92
C GLN A 465 -19.76 50.46 9.02
N MET A 466 -19.75 49.78 10.18
CA MET A 466 -20.54 50.16 11.35
C MET A 466 -19.98 51.40 12.09
N VAL A 467 -18.70 51.74 11.91
CA VAL A 467 -18.04 52.84 12.62
C VAL A 467 -18.05 54.14 11.82
N GLU A 468 -18.03 54.09 10.48
CA GLU A 468 -17.85 55.30 9.65
C GLU A 468 -19.05 55.68 8.75
N GLY A 469 -20.16 54.94 8.76
CA GLY A 469 -21.38 55.34 8.02
C GLY A 469 -21.19 55.45 6.49
N ILE A 470 -20.19 54.76 5.95
CA ILE A 470 -19.89 54.75 4.51
C ILE A 470 -20.81 53.73 3.83
N ASN A 471 -21.86 54.21 3.17
CA ASN A 471 -22.68 53.39 2.28
C ASN A 471 -21.98 53.26 0.92
N SER A 472 -21.86 52.01 0.47
CA SER A 472 -21.29 51.54 -0.81
C SER A 472 -19.76 51.46 -0.90
N ILE A 473 -19.22 50.34 -0.42
CA ILE A 473 -18.07 49.72 -1.08
C ILE A 473 -18.63 48.48 -1.78
N PRO A 474 -18.65 48.41 -3.13
CA PRO A 474 -19.03 47.19 -3.83
C PRO A 474 -18.07 46.08 -3.38
N PHE A 475 -18.63 44.97 -2.92
CA PHE A 475 -17.85 43.80 -2.58
C PHE A 475 -17.38 43.15 -3.88
N ASN A 476 -16.29 43.66 -4.46
CA ASN A 476 -15.61 42.97 -5.55
C ASN A 476 -15.07 41.67 -4.98
N TYR A 477 -15.51 40.55 -5.54
CA TYR A 477 -14.78 39.30 -5.44
C TYR A 477 -13.35 39.61 -5.91
N ILE A 478 -12.39 39.64 -4.99
CA ILE A 478 -10.98 39.73 -5.37
C ILE A 478 -10.65 38.35 -5.94
N ALA A 479 -10.91 38.17 -7.24
CA ALA A 479 -10.16 37.19 -8.00
C ALA A 479 -8.68 37.50 -7.73
N PRO A 480 -7.88 36.51 -7.29
CA PRO A 480 -6.47 36.75 -7.02
C PRO A 480 -5.85 37.30 -8.31
N THR A 481 -5.54 38.59 -8.31
CA THR A 481 -4.72 39.19 -9.34
C THR A 481 -3.42 38.39 -9.34
N GLY A 482 -3.08 37.78 -10.48
CA GLY A 482 -2.02 36.79 -10.61
C GLY A 482 -0.60 37.27 -10.25
N GLU A 483 -0.46 38.46 -9.68
CA GLU A 483 0.79 39.07 -9.21
C GLU A 483 1.16 38.68 -7.78
N ASN A 484 0.20 38.24 -6.94
CA ASN A 484 0.43 37.88 -5.54
C ASN A 484 0.24 36.37 -5.22
N GLU A 485 -0.07 35.54 -6.22
CA GLU A 485 -0.24 34.09 -6.03
C GLU A 485 1.11 33.35 -5.90
N PRO A 486 1.21 32.29 -5.08
CA PRO A 486 2.35 31.39 -5.11
C PRO A 486 2.56 30.83 -6.51
N LYS A 487 3.78 30.95 -7.04
CA LYS A 487 4.16 30.51 -8.39
C LYS A 487 3.71 29.07 -8.72
N GLU A 488 3.76 28.17 -7.74
CA GLU A 488 3.34 26.78 -7.90
C GLU A 488 1.83 26.61 -8.10
N LEU A 489 1.02 27.43 -7.43
CA LEU A 489 -0.44 27.45 -7.59
C LEU A 489 -0.83 28.01 -8.96
N GLN A 490 -0.15 29.07 -9.38
CA GLN A 490 -0.32 29.66 -10.70
C GLN A 490 0.04 28.65 -11.80
N GLU A 491 1.21 27.99 -11.71
CA GLU A 491 1.61 26.92 -12.65
C GLU A 491 0.59 25.77 -12.71
N PHE A 492 0.02 25.39 -11.56
CA PHE A 492 -1.03 24.37 -11.48
C PHE A 492 -2.31 24.82 -12.22
N ARG A 493 -2.79 26.05 -11.97
CA ARG A 493 -3.96 26.62 -12.65
C ARG A 493 -3.75 26.71 -14.17
N LEU A 494 -2.58 27.17 -14.62
CA LEU A 494 -2.23 27.21 -16.04
C LEU A 494 -2.25 25.80 -16.66
N ALA A 495 -1.76 24.78 -15.95
CA ALA A 495 -1.81 23.40 -16.39
C ALA A 495 -3.24 22.87 -16.49
N VAL A 496 -4.12 23.21 -15.54
CA VAL A 496 -5.55 22.85 -15.54
C VAL A 496 -6.27 23.46 -16.74
N ILE A 497 -6.12 24.77 -16.96
CA ILE A 497 -6.73 25.48 -18.10
C ILE A 497 -6.33 24.80 -19.41
N PHE A 498 -5.03 24.49 -19.58
CA PHE A 498 -4.54 23.85 -20.80
C PHE A 498 -5.14 22.45 -20.99
N VAL A 499 -5.28 21.64 -19.92
CA VAL A 499 -5.95 20.33 -20.02
C VAL A 499 -7.42 20.50 -20.41
N LEU A 500 -8.14 21.44 -19.80
CA LEU A 500 -9.54 21.68 -20.13
C LEU A 500 -9.71 22.13 -21.60
N LEU A 501 -8.81 22.98 -22.11
CA LEU A 501 -8.76 23.33 -23.54
C LEU A 501 -8.51 22.11 -24.44
N GLN A 502 -7.66 21.17 -24.03
CA GLN A 502 -7.48 19.91 -24.77
C GLN A 502 -8.76 19.07 -24.79
N VAL A 503 -9.48 19.00 -23.66
CA VAL A 503 -10.79 18.33 -23.57
C VAL A 503 -11.79 19.00 -24.51
N THR A 504 -11.93 20.33 -24.45
CA THR A 504 -12.86 21.08 -25.30
C THR A 504 -12.55 20.91 -26.79
N LEU A 505 -11.27 20.96 -27.17
CA LEU A 505 -10.88 20.70 -28.56
C LEU A 505 -11.26 19.29 -28.99
N LYS A 506 -11.09 18.30 -28.10
CA LYS A 506 -11.45 16.90 -28.39
C LYS A 506 -12.96 16.70 -28.51
N THR A 507 -13.76 17.35 -27.67
CA THR A 507 -15.22 17.30 -27.78
C THR A 507 -15.71 17.96 -29.08
N ILE A 508 -15.04 19.02 -29.55
CA ILE A 508 -15.29 19.63 -30.88
C ILE A 508 -14.95 18.64 -32.00
N GLU A 509 -13.78 18.00 -31.93
CA GLU A 509 -13.34 17.01 -32.93
C GLU A 509 -14.32 15.84 -33.06
N LEU A 510 -14.86 15.36 -31.93
CA LEU A 510 -15.82 14.24 -31.88
C LEU A 510 -17.28 14.67 -32.11
N GLY A 511 -17.57 15.97 -32.25
CA GLY A 511 -18.94 16.47 -32.44
C GLY A 511 -19.83 16.36 -31.19
N GLN A 512 -19.25 16.38 -29.99
CA GLN A 512 -19.94 16.32 -28.70
C GLN A 512 -20.37 17.73 -28.25
N TYR A 513 -21.44 18.24 -28.84
CA TYR A 513 -21.86 19.64 -28.71
C TYR A 513 -22.22 20.06 -27.29
N SER A 514 -22.96 19.24 -26.55
CA SER A 514 -23.39 19.54 -25.17
C SER A 514 -22.19 19.69 -24.23
N SER A 515 -21.23 18.74 -24.30
CA SER A 515 -19.99 18.79 -23.51
C SER A 515 -19.13 19.99 -23.91
N THR A 516 -19.07 20.31 -25.20
CA THR A 516 -18.34 21.47 -25.72
C THR A 516 -18.89 22.78 -25.14
N GLY A 517 -20.21 22.97 -25.20
CA GLY A 517 -20.85 24.17 -24.67
C GLY A 517 -20.71 24.30 -23.16
N PHE A 518 -20.86 23.20 -22.41
CA PHE A 518 -20.56 23.16 -20.98
C PHE A 518 -19.12 23.61 -20.69
N LEU A 519 -18.12 23.01 -21.36
CA LEU A 519 -16.71 23.34 -21.11
C LEU A 519 -16.38 24.79 -21.45
N ILE A 520 -16.92 25.34 -22.55
CA ILE A 520 -16.69 26.74 -22.91
C ILE A 520 -17.27 27.69 -21.86
N LYS A 521 -18.52 27.46 -21.45
CA LYS A 521 -19.13 28.23 -20.35
C LYS A 521 -18.26 28.12 -19.11
N TYR A 522 -17.97 26.90 -18.69
CA TYR A 522 -17.22 26.60 -17.48
C TYR A 522 -15.85 27.28 -17.44
N ILE A 523 -15.06 27.15 -18.50
CA ILE A 523 -13.69 27.69 -18.52
C ILE A 523 -13.74 29.22 -18.44
N ILE A 524 -14.64 29.86 -19.17
CA ILE A 524 -14.71 31.33 -19.22
C ILE A 524 -15.28 31.90 -17.91
N THR A 525 -16.19 31.20 -17.24
CA THR A 525 -16.76 31.67 -15.97
C THR A 525 -15.87 31.41 -14.76
N ASN A 526 -15.01 30.38 -14.79
CA ASN A 526 -14.21 29.99 -13.60
C ASN A 526 -12.75 30.44 -13.65
N PHE A 527 -12.22 30.89 -14.81
CA PHE A 527 -10.83 31.34 -14.92
C PHE A 527 -10.73 32.78 -15.41
N ASP A 528 -10.01 33.60 -14.66
CA ASP A 528 -9.74 35.00 -15.00
C ASP A 528 -9.10 35.11 -16.39
N TYR A 529 -9.55 36.08 -17.18
CA TYR A 529 -9.02 36.40 -18.51
C TYR A 529 -7.51 36.67 -18.48
N ILE A 530 -6.97 37.18 -17.36
CA ILE A 530 -5.52 37.42 -17.17
C ILE A 530 -4.73 36.10 -17.25
N LEU A 531 -5.26 35.00 -16.71
CA LEU A 531 -4.63 33.68 -16.79
C LEU A 531 -5.05 32.92 -18.05
N PHE A 532 -6.33 33.02 -18.41
CA PHE A 532 -6.91 32.25 -19.51
C PHE A 532 -6.40 32.70 -20.88
N ASN A 533 -6.41 34.01 -21.19
CA ASN A 533 -6.04 34.50 -22.52
C ASN A 533 -4.59 34.14 -22.91
N PRO A 534 -3.58 34.28 -22.02
CA PRO A 534 -2.22 33.83 -22.33
C PRO A 534 -2.13 32.32 -22.59
N VAL A 535 -2.78 31.49 -21.76
CA VAL A 535 -2.78 30.03 -21.95
C VAL A 535 -3.44 29.66 -23.28
N PHE A 536 -4.54 30.33 -23.63
CA PHE A 536 -5.25 30.11 -24.89
C PHE A 536 -4.38 30.43 -26.11
N ASN A 537 -3.63 31.53 -26.08
CA ASN A 537 -2.72 31.90 -27.16
C ASN A 537 -1.61 30.86 -27.31
N VAL A 538 -0.97 30.46 -26.21
CA VAL A 538 0.06 29.41 -26.19
C VAL A 538 -0.50 28.07 -26.68
N PHE A 539 -1.71 27.71 -26.27
CA PHE A 539 -2.40 26.50 -26.72
C PHE A 539 -2.65 26.51 -28.23
N SER A 540 -3.09 27.65 -28.76
CA SER A 540 -3.40 27.84 -30.18
C SER A 540 -2.13 27.80 -31.04
N GLU A 541 -1.08 28.50 -30.63
CA GLU A 541 0.22 28.52 -31.31
C GLU A 541 0.88 27.14 -31.35
N ASN A 542 0.79 26.38 -30.25
CA ASN A 542 1.32 25.02 -30.16
C ASN A 542 0.37 23.96 -30.77
N LYS A 543 -0.73 24.38 -31.40
CA LYS A 543 -1.76 23.50 -32.00
C LYS A 543 -2.18 22.36 -31.04
N ALA A 544 -2.48 22.71 -29.78
CA ALA A 544 -2.88 21.80 -28.71
C ALA A 544 -1.89 20.68 -28.33
N LYS A 545 -0.66 20.70 -28.87
CA LYS A 545 0.37 19.71 -28.51
C LYS A 545 0.88 19.99 -27.11
N ASN A 546 1.28 18.93 -26.41
CA ASN A 546 2.05 18.90 -25.15
C ASN A 546 1.86 20.12 -24.22
N ASN A 547 1.11 19.92 -23.14
CA ASN A 547 0.94 20.94 -22.11
C ASN A 547 2.30 21.41 -21.56
N LEU A 548 2.66 22.65 -21.89
CA LEU A 548 3.97 23.24 -21.55
C LEU A 548 4.11 23.46 -20.03
N TYR A 549 3.00 23.65 -19.33
CA TYR A 549 2.95 23.84 -17.89
C TYR A 549 3.12 22.52 -17.11
N LEU A 550 3.08 21.37 -17.82
CA LEU A 550 3.38 20.04 -17.28
C LEU A 550 4.79 19.53 -17.66
N ASN A 551 5.56 20.28 -18.46
CA ASN A 551 6.81 19.82 -19.07
C ASN A 551 8.05 19.98 -18.17
N LYS A 552 8.37 18.89 -17.45
CA LYS A 552 9.71 18.30 -17.15
C LYS A 552 9.52 17.06 -16.25
N SER A 553 8.58 16.20 -16.61
CA SER A 553 8.15 15.08 -15.76
C SER A 553 8.58 13.72 -16.31
N GLU A 554 9.90 13.51 -16.49
CA GLU A 554 10.45 12.15 -16.58
C GLU A 554 9.85 11.17 -15.55
N PRO A 555 9.55 11.57 -14.29
CA PRO A 555 8.88 10.68 -13.33
C PRO A 555 7.44 10.25 -13.70
N TYR A 556 6.69 11.02 -14.49
CA TYR A 556 5.25 10.78 -14.74
C TYR A 556 4.91 10.35 -16.16
N SER A 557 5.90 9.95 -16.96
CA SER A 557 5.68 9.44 -18.32
C SER A 557 4.67 8.29 -18.37
N LYS A 558 4.63 7.42 -17.35
CA LYS A 558 3.69 6.29 -17.25
C LYS A 558 2.21 6.69 -17.11
N ILE A 559 1.94 7.87 -16.54
CA ILE A 559 0.58 8.35 -16.27
C ILE A 559 0.11 9.42 -17.27
N ASN A 560 1.01 9.89 -18.15
CA ASN A 560 0.68 10.91 -19.13
C ASN A 560 -0.09 10.32 -20.32
N VAL A 561 -1.41 10.48 -20.29
CA VAL A 561 -2.31 10.12 -21.41
C VAL A 561 -2.39 11.27 -22.42
N SER A 562 -2.56 10.97 -23.71
CA SER A 562 -2.73 11.98 -24.76
C SER A 562 -4.11 11.89 -25.43
N PHE A 563 -4.64 13.03 -25.86
CA PHE A 563 -5.95 13.13 -26.53
C PHE A 563 -5.95 12.65 -28.00
N ASN A 564 -4.77 12.37 -28.58
CA ASN A 564 -4.59 11.90 -29.95
C ASN A 564 -5.46 12.65 -30.97
N PHE A 565 -5.13 13.92 -31.24
CA PHE A 565 -5.84 14.75 -32.22
C PHE A 565 -5.52 14.32 -33.66
N ASN A 566 -6.53 14.33 -34.54
CA ASN A 566 -6.33 14.13 -35.96
C ASN A 566 -5.60 15.34 -36.59
N LYS A 567 -4.40 15.08 -37.11
CA LYS A 567 -3.54 16.10 -37.72
C LYS A 567 -4.18 16.85 -38.88
N LYS A 568 -5.15 16.24 -39.58
CA LYS A 568 -5.83 16.86 -40.74
C LYS A 568 -6.95 17.80 -40.34
N THR A 569 -7.61 17.57 -39.20
CA THR A 569 -8.79 18.33 -38.78
C THR A 569 -8.51 19.29 -37.63
N ILE A 570 -7.34 19.20 -37.00
CA ILE A 570 -6.99 19.99 -35.82
C ILE A 570 -7.14 21.50 -36.03
N GLU A 571 -6.76 22.00 -37.21
CA GLU A 571 -6.84 23.43 -37.54
C GLU A 571 -8.29 23.90 -37.70
N TYR A 572 -9.11 23.08 -38.37
CA TYR A 572 -10.56 23.31 -38.45
C TYR A 572 -11.22 23.33 -37.06
N CYS A 573 -10.86 22.38 -36.19
CA CYS A 573 -11.38 22.31 -34.82
C CYS A 573 -10.89 23.47 -33.93
N LEU A 574 -9.63 23.90 -34.09
CA LEU A 574 -9.08 25.05 -33.38
C LEU A 574 -9.80 26.34 -33.78
N ASN A 575 -10.06 26.56 -35.07
CA ASN A 575 -10.81 27.74 -35.52
C ASN A 575 -12.23 27.77 -34.93
N LYS A 576 -12.91 26.61 -34.84
CA LYS A 576 -14.20 26.52 -34.12
C LYS A 576 -14.06 26.89 -32.64
N LEU A 577 -13.03 26.39 -31.96
CA LEU A 577 -12.77 26.70 -30.56
C LEU A 577 -12.59 28.21 -30.37
N VAL A 578 -11.79 28.87 -31.22
CA VAL A 578 -11.57 30.33 -31.16
C VAL A 578 -12.89 31.09 -31.34
N ILE A 579 -13.70 30.77 -32.35
CA ILE A 579 -15.00 31.44 -32.59
C ILE A 579 -15.91 31.31 -31.36
N LEU A 580 -16.04 30.08 -30.84
CA LEU A 580 -16.93 29.81 -29.72
C LEU A 580 -16.46 30.48 -28.42
N THR A 581 -15.16 30.44 -28.13
CA THR A 581 -14.58 31.09 -26.94
C THR A 581 -14.69 32.61 -27.02
N TYR A 582 -14.37 33.21 -28.18
CA TYR A 582 -14.50 34.64 -28.39
C TYR A 582 -15.94 35.11 -28.23
N GLY A 583 -16.89 34.41 -28.87
CA GLY A 583 -18.31 34.73 -28.79
C GLY A 583 -18.84 34.72 -27.35
N GLN A 584 -18.43 33.72 -26.55
CA GLN A 584 -18.82 33.64 -25.15
C GLN A 584 -18.18 34.74 -24.28
N GLN A 585 -16.90 35.10 -24.50
CA GLN A 585 -16.27 36.23 -23.78
C GLN A 585 -16.94 37.57 -24.12
N LYS A 586 -17.21 37.82 -25.42
CA LYS A 586 -17.92 39.02 -25.88
C LYS A 586 -19.30 39.10 -25.22
N TYR A 587 -20.02 37.98 -25.20
CA TYR A 587 -21.37 37.92 -24.62
C TYR A 587 -21.39 38.25 -23.12
N ILE A 588 -20.43 37.73 -22.36
CA ILE A 588 -20.32 38.02 -20.93
C ILE A 588 -20.01 39.50 -20.70
N LYS A 589 -19.10 40.09 -21.49
CA LYS A 589 -18.70 41.50 -21.35
C LYS A 589 -19.84 42.46 -21.68
N GLU A 590 -20.53 42.26 -22.81
CA GLU A 590 -21.57 43.17 -23.28
C GLU A 590 -22.85 43.09 -22.44
N ASN A 591 -23.15 41.91 -21.88
CA ASN A 591 -24.26 41.74 -20.95
C ASN A 591 -23.87 41.98 -19.48
N ILE A 592 -22.62 42.36 -19.20
CA ILE A 592 -22.09 42.62 -17.85
C ILE A 592 -22.44 41.48 -16.89
N ILE A 593 -22.21 40.24 -17.32
CA ILE A 593 -22.52 39.07 -16.50
C ILE A 593 -21.34 38.84 -15.54
N ASP A 594 -21.54 39.20 -14.27
CA ASP A 594 -20.50 39.11 -13.26
C ASP A 594 -20.50 37.74 -12.55
N PHE A 595 -19.44 36.97 -12.78
CA PHE A 595 -19.15 35.70 -12.10
C PHE A 595 -18.03 35.85 -11.06
N GLY A 596 -17.70 37.07 -10.65
CA GLY A 596 -16.56 37.45 -9.81
C GLY A 596 -15.49 38.22 -10.57
N PHE A 597 -15.52 38.19 -11.90
CA PHE A 597 -14.74 39.05 -12.80
C PHE A 597 -15.48 39.17 -14.15
N VAL A 598 -15.31 40.31 -14.83
CA VAL A 598 -15.80 40.52 -16.20
C VAL A 598 -14.59 40.62 -17.14
N PRO A 599 -14.52 39.85 -18.24
CA PRO A 599 -13.39 39.92 -19.16
C PRO A 599 -13.20 41.33 -19.74
N GLU A 600 -12.09 41.99 -19.43
CA GLU A 600 -11.76 43.28 -20.04
C GLU A 600 -11.23 43.09 -21.46
N THR A 601 -10.47 42.01 -21.68
CA THR A 601 -9.87 41.68 -22.96
C THR A 601 -10.35 40.33 -23.48
N TYR A 602 -10.39 40.20 -24.80
CA TYR A 602 -10.77 38.97 -25.48
C TYR A 602 -9.53 38.17 -25.90
N ILE A 603 -9.72 36.88 -26.17
CA ILE A 603 -8.70 36.06 -26.83
C ILE A 603 -8.28 36.67 -28.18
N ASN A 604 -7.03 36.42 -28.57
CA ASN A 604 -6.51 36.91 -29.83
C ASN A 604 -7.15 36.18 -31.01
N THR A 605 -7.92 36.89 -31.84
CA THR A 605 -8.56 36.31 -33.03
C THR A 605 -7.63 36.28 -34.25
N LYS A 606 -6.42 36.88 -34.19
CA LYS A 606 -5.47 36.96 -35.32
C LYS A 606 -5.01 35.60 -35.85
N HIS A 607 -5.18 34.53 -35.08
CA HIS A 607 -4.84 33.17 -35.49
C HIS A 607 -5.83 32.54 -36.47
N ILE A 608 -7.00 33.16 -36.70
CA ILE A 608 -7.94 32.70 -37.73
C ILE A 608 -7.70 33.50 -39.02
N ASP A 609 -7.09 32.82 -39.98
CA ASP A 609 -7.05 33.22 -41.39
C ASP A 609 -7.29 31.94 -42.20
N CYS A 610 -8.54 31.74 -42.66
CA CYS A 610 -8.90 30.53 -43.39
C CYS A 610 -9.97 30.79 -44.45
N SER A 611 -9.78 30.20 -45.63
CA SER A 611 -10.68 30.34 -46.78
C SER A 611 -12.07 29.71 -46.59
N TYR A 612 -12.31 29.03 -45.48
CA TYR A 612 -13.53 28.29 -45.16
C TYR A 612 -14.28 28.87 -43.93
N LEU A 613 -14.02 30.14 -43.61
CA LEU A 613 -14.63 30.85 -42.48
C LEU A 613 -16.17 30.84 -42.54
N GLU A 614 -16.75 31.14 -43.71
CA GLU A 614 -18.22 31.13 -43.90
C GLU A 614 -18.80 29.74 -43.62
N HIS A 615 -18.12 28.69 -44.10
CA HIS A 615 -18.51 27.31 -43.82
C HIS A 615 -18.42 26.96 -42.33
N LEU A 616 -17.44 27.50 -41.58
CA LEU A 616 -17.35 27.32 -40.13
C LEU A 616 -18.54 27.93 -39.40
N PHE A 617 -18.90 29.17 -39.73
CA PHE A 617 -20.05 29.86 -39.13
C PHE A 617 -21.35 29.12 -39.42
N ASN A 618 -21.60 28.74 -40.67
CA ASN A 618 -22.77 27.94 -41.05
C ASN A 618 -22.80 26.60 -40.31
N ALA A 619 -21.65 25.94 -40.14
CA ALA A 619 -21.56 24.68 -39.42
C ALA A 619 -21.82 24.82 -37.92
N ILE A 620 -21.45 25.94 -37.29
CA ILE A 620 -21.72 26.21 -35.87
C ILE A 620 -23.20 26.56 -35.67
N GLU A 621 -23.74 27.46 -36.50
CA GLU A 621 -25.13 27.91 -36.43
C GLU A 621 -26.11 26.75 -36.58
N LYS A 622 -25.85 25.82 -37.52
CA LYS A 622 -26.69 24.64 -37.75
C LYS A 622 -26.87 23.74 -36.52
N VAL A 623 -25.95 23.77 -35.56
CA VAL A 623 -26.01 22.96 -34.33
C VAL A 623 -26.02 23.84 -33.07
N GLY A 624 -26.29 25.13 -33.21
CA GLY A 624 -26.23 26.14 -32.14
C GLY A 624 -26.97 25.73 -30.88
N ASP A 625 -28.22 25.28 -31.02
CA ASP A 625 -29.10 24.85 -29.94
C ASP A 625 -28.49 23.73 -29.09
N LYS A 626 -27.66 22.86 -29.70
CA LYS A 626 -27.02 21.73 -29.02
C LYS A 626 -25.83 22.14 -28.17
N TYR A 627 -25.22 23.28 -28.45
CA TYR A 627 -24.19 23.86 -27.60
C TYR A 627 -24.78 24.47 -26.34
N ASN A 628 -26.07 24.84 -26.33
CA ASN A 628 -26.67 25.58 -25.22
C ASN A 628 -25.85 26.84 -24.90
N LEU A 629 -25.48 27.63 -25.91
CA LEU A 629 -24.71 28.88 -25.77
C LEU A 629 -25.61 30.04 -26.24
N ASN A 630 -26.06 30.87 -25.29
CA ASN A 630 -27.09 31.90 -25.53
C ASN A 630 -26.69 32.90 -26.64
N PHE A 631 -25.40 33.14 -26.83
CA PHE A 631 -24.91 34.07 -27.84
C PHE A 631 -25.09 33.58 -29.28
N ILE A 632 -25.22 32.26 -29.49
CA ILE A 632 -25.47 31.66 -30.81
C ILE A 632 -26.96 31.77 -31.16
N GLU A 633 -27.83 31.67 -30.16
CA GLU A 633 -29.30 31.78 -30.33
C GLU A 633 -29.74 33.21 -30.67
N ASN A 634 -29.00 34.23 -30.18
CA ASN A 634 -29.25 35.62 -30.52
C ASN A 634 -28.70 35.96 -31.91
N LYS A 635 -29.58 35.97 -32.92
CA LYS A 635 -29.22 36.27 -34.32
C LYS A 635 -28.49 37.60 -34.53
N VAL A 636 -28.83 38.63 -33.75
CA VAL A 636 -28.17 39.95 -33.85
C VAL A 636 -26.74 39.81 -33.37
N PHE A 637 -26.57 39.23 -32.18
CA PHE A 637 -25.27 39.01 -31.57
C PHE A 637 -24.38 38.09 -32.42
N TRP A 638 -24.95 37.02 -32.98
CA TRP A 638 -24.25 36.09 -33.86
C TRP A 638 -23.71 36.78 -35.12
N LYS A 639 -24.50 37.68 -35.73
CA LYS A 639 -24.07 38.46 -36.89
C LYS A 639 -22.91 39.40 -36.54
N GLU A 640 -22.97 40.07 -35.39
CA GLU A 640 -21.84 40.91 -34.95
C GLU A 640 -20.56 40.11 -34.70
N ILE A 641 -20.66 38.86 -34.27
CA ILE A 641 -19.48 37.97 -34.18
C ILE A 641 -18.94 37.71 -35.59
N GLN A 642 -19.80 37.36 -36.56
CA GLN A 642 -19.38 37.11 -37.94
C GLN A 642 -18.61 38.32 -38.50
N ASP A 643 -19.13 39.53 -38.29
CA ASP A 643 -18.53 40.78 -38.77
C ASP A 643 -17.09 40.99 -38.23
N VAL A 644 -16.82 40.63 -36.96
CA VAL A 644 -15.47 40.73 -36.38
C VAL A 644 -14.44 39.85 -37.11
N PHE A 645 -14.86 38.71 -37.65
CA PHE A 645 -13.95 37.79 -38.35
C PHE A 645 -13.88 38.02 -39.85
N THR A 646 -14.90 38.64 -40.48
CA THR A 646 -14.91 38.97 -41.92
C THR A 646 -14.26 40.32 -42.24
N VAL A 647 -14.30 41.30 -41.32
CA VAL A 647 -13.72 42.65 -41.53
C VAL A 647 -12.18 42.65 -41.66
N LYS A 648 -11.51 41.52 -41.39
CA LYS A 648 -10.06 41.36 -41.63
C LYS A 648 -9.64 41.31 -43.11
N GLU A 649 -10.57 41.14 -44.05
CA GLU A 649 -10.25 41.24 -45.49
C GLU A 649 -10.10 42.69 -45.99
N LEU A 650 -10.25 43.71 -45.14
CA LEU A 650 -10.27 45.12 -45.54
C LEU A 650 -9.26 46.05 -44.82
N VAL A 651 -8.18 45.51 -44.22
CA VAL A 651 -7.05 46.32 -43.69
C VAL A 651 -5.72 45.88 -44.28
#